data_AF-A0A374BN55-F1
#
_entry.id   AF-A0A374BN55-F1
#
_cell.length_a   1.000
_cell.length_b   1.000
_cell.length_c   1.000
_cell.angle_alpha   90.00
_cell.angle_beta   90.00
_cell.angle_gamma   90.00
#
_symmetry.space_group_name_H-M   'P 1'
#
loop_
_entity.id
_entity.type
_entity.pdbx_description
1 polymer ?
#
loop_
_entity_poly.entity_id
_entity_poly.type
_entity_poly.pdbx_seq_one_letter_code
_entity_poly.pdbx_strand_id
1 'polypeptide(L)'
;MDFRTLLKTKEFVILDGAMGTTLQAKGLEMGGTPEAINIDKPDWLVDIHRQYINAGSDIVYANTFGANRHKLEKCGYTVQQAIPAAIKNAKKACEGTDTLVALDIGPIGQLLEPTGTLTFEEAYDIYKEQILAGADADLIVFETMTDLYELKAAVLAAKENSDLPIVCTMTFEENMRTFTGVAISSMALTLEGLGVDAIGVNCSLGPKELYPVVEELCKWTNLPVVVKPNAGLPDPVTNEYNCSPEDFAEFAEKLIPLGVKVLGGCCGTNPEYIKKLAEMLKGKKHVSVHNDIPAACCSPTHTVVIDQPRIIGERINPTGKKRFKEALLANDIDYILGQAIEQIHAGADILDVNVGLPGIDEKSMMVKAVKALQGVVDVPLQVDSTIPEVLEAALRAYNGKPIVNSVNAEDSSIENVLPLVKRYGAAVVGLTLDENGIPKSADKRFELAKKILDKALEYGIRKEDVYIDCLTLTASAEQENVMQTVNAVERVKNELGLKTVLGVSNISFGLPSREIVNHNFLMMALTKGLDLPIMNPNIDSMTATVRAYKLLTNIDKNSVDFISHYGGEKKTAPAATGTKAEIDLPYAIENGLKKEAADLTAKLLQETEAMNIVNDMLIPALDKAGAEFEKGKLFLPQLIQTAGTAQACFEVIKNYILSTGKKSVSKGKIILATVKGDIHDIGKNIVKVLLENYGYDVIDLGKDVDYQTVVDCAIENDVHLIGLSALMTTTLVSMENTVKLLRENNVDCKIIVGGAVVTADYAEQIGADYYAKDAKESVDIARKFFGN
;
A
#
# COMPACT_ATOMS: atom_id res chain seq x y z
N MET A 1 -26.34 -15.78 -18.03
CA MET A 1 -25.69 -14.50 -18.43
C MET A 1 -24.35 -14.42 -17.71
N ASP A 2 -23.29 -13.84 -18.26
CA ASP A 2 -22.02 -13.65 -17.52
C ASP A 2 -21.93 -12.24 -16.90
N PHE A 3 -20.98 -12.02 -15.99
CA PHE A 3 -20.82 -10.73 -15.28
C PHE A 3 -20.56 -9.55 -16.21
N ARG A 4 -19.70 -9.72 -17.23
CA ARG A 4 -19.38 -8.66 -18.19
C ARG A 4 -20.60 -8.25 -19.02
N THR A 5 -21.47 -9.20 -19.35
CA THR A 5 -22.75 -8.95 -20.00
C THR A 5 -23.70 -8.24 -19.04
N LEU A 6 -23.78 -8.70 -17.79
CA LEU A 6 -24.64 -8.10 -16.76
C LEU A 6 -24.33 -6.60 -16.57
N LEU A 7 -23.05 -6.23 -16.49
CA LEU A 7 -22.58 -4.84 -16.41
C LEU A 7 -23.01 -3.97 -17.60
N LYS A 8 -23.09 -4.55 -18.81
CA LYS A 8 -23.49 -3.85 -20.03
C LYS A 8 -25.01 -3.73 -20.17
N THR A 9 -25.76 -4.72 -19.71
CA THR A 9 -27.20 -4.82 -19.96
C THR A 9 -28.08 -4.21 -18.88
N LYS A 10 -27.64 -4.23 -17.61
CA LYS A 10 -28.41 -3.66 -16.51
C LYS A 10 -28.04 -2.20 -16.27
N GLU A 11 -29.02 -1.42 -15.81
CA GLU A 11 -28.77 -0.07 -15.30
C GLU A 11 -27.89 -0.15 -14.05
N PHE A 12 -28.26 -0.97 -13.07
CA PHE A 12 -27.46 -1.24 -11.87
C PHE A 12 -27.36 -2.75 -11.63
N VAL A 13 -26.23 -3.19 -11.09
CA VAL A 13 -26.02 -4.56 -10.64
C VAL A 13 -26.13 -4.58 -9.12
N ILE A 14 -27.00 -5.43 -8.59
CA ILE A 14 -27.24 -5.50 -7.14
C ILE A 14 -26.53 -6.72 -6.56
N LEU A 15 -25.67 -6.50 -5.58
CA LEU A 15 -25.01 -7.55 -4.79
C LEU A 15 -25.85 -7.86 -3.56
N ASP A 16 -25.48 -8.91 -2.84
CA ASP A 16 -26.07 -9.26 -1.55
C ASP A 16 -25.56 -8.39 -0.38
N GLY A 17 -26.10 -8.70 0.81
CA GLY A 17 -25.70 -8.12 2.10
C GLY A 17 -24.72 -9.00 2.86
N ALA A 18 -24.72 -8.91 4.20
CA ALA A 18 -23.80 -9.66 5.04
C ALA A 18 -24.18 -11.14 5.19
N MET A 19 -23.18 -12.01 5.00
CA MET A 19 -23.27 -13.44 5.35
C MET A 19 -23.07 -13.68 6.85
N GLY A 20 -21.99 -13.12 7.43
CA GLY A 20 -21.60 -13.38 8.82
C GLY A 20 -22.68 -13.01 9.86
N THR A 21 -23.23 -11.80 9.78
CA THR A 21 -24.30 -11.36 10.70
C THR A 21 -25.58 -12.18 10.54
N THR A 22 -25.89 -12.64 9.32
CA THR A 22 -27.06 -13.49 9.06
C THR A 22 -26.87 -14.91 9.62
N LEU A 23 -25.65 -15.45 9.56
CA LEU A 23 -25.31 -16.72 10.20
C LEU A 23 -25.38 -16.64 11.73
N GLN A 24 -24.91 -15.54 12.32
CA GLN A 24 -25.03 -15.29 13.76
C GLN A 24 -26.51 -15.25 14.19
N ALA A 25 -27.37 -14.56 13.44
CA ALA A 25 -28.80 -14.52 13.70
C ALA A 25 -29.49 -15.91 13.61
N LYS A 26 -28.92 -16.84 12.84
CA LYS A 26 -29.37 -18.25 12.79
C LYS A 26 -28.77 -19.14 13.89
N GLY A 27 -27.89 -18.60 14.75
CA GLY A 27 -27.31 -19.30 15.88
C GLY A 27 -25.90 -19.86 15.63
N LEU A 28 -25.12 -19.26 14.72
CA LEU A 28 -23.66 -19.45 14.72
C LEU A 28 -23.08 -18.81 15.99
N GLU A 29 -22.33 -19.60 16.78
CA GLU A 29 -21.69 -19.11 18.00
C GLU A 29 -20.63 -18.04 17.71
N MET A 30 -20.44 -17.10 18.64
CA MET A 30 -19.38 -16.09 18.51
C MET A 30 -18.01 -16.76 18.50
N GLY A 31 -17.18 -16.42 17.51
CA GLY A 31 -15.88 -17.07 17.27
C GLY A 31 -15.95 -18.35 16.43
N GLY A 32 -17.14 -18.82 16.03
CA GLY A 32 -17.28 -19.93 15.09
C GLY A 32 -16.78 -19.57 13.69
N THR A 33 -16.24 -20.55 12.95
CA THR A 33 -15.77 -20.39 11.56
C THR A 33 -16.96 -20.42 10.60
N PRO A 34 -17.36 -19.30 9.95
CA PRO A 34 -18.50 -19.28 9.03
C PRO A 34 -18.39 -20.32 7.92
N GLU A 35 -17.18 -20.54 7.42
CA GLU A 35 -16.90 -21.45 6.30
C GLU A 35 -17.15 -22.93 6.64
N ALA A 36 -17.16 -23.31 7.93
CA ALA A 36 -17.50 -24.67 8.35
C ALA A 36 -18.99 -24.99 8.05
N ILE A 37 -19.85 -23.97 8.10
CA ILE A 37 -21.30 -24.11 7.87
C ILE A 37 -21.60 -24.54 6.42
N ASN A 38 -20.66 -24.33 5.49
CA ASN A 38 -20.77 -24.84 4.13
C ASN A 38 -20.99 -26.36 4.07
N ILE A 39 -20.45 -27.09 5.05
CA ILE A 39 -20.51 -28.55 5.16
C ILE A 39 -21.47 -28.98 6.27
N ASP A 40 -21.40 -28.32 7.43
CA ASP A 40 -22.14 -28.73 8.62
C ASP A 40 -23.65 -28.47 8.51
N LYS A 41 -24.02 -27.33 7.90
CA LYS A 41 -25.43 -26.90 7.79
C LYS A 41 -25.72 -26.26 6.41
N PRO A 42 -25.55 -26.99 5.31
CA PRO A 42 -25.67 -26.45 3.95
C PRO A 42 -27.06 -25.84 3.67
N ASP A 43 -28.12 -26.38 4.28
CA ASP A 43 -29.47 -25.84 4.11
C ASP A 43 -29.63 -24.41 4.67
N TRP A 44 -28.82 -24.02 5.67
CA TRP A 44 -28.81 -22.63 6.15
C TRP A 44 -28.30 -21.68 5.07
N LEU A 45 -27.23 -22.06 4.37
CA LEU A 45 -26.63 -21.24 3.32
C LEU A 45 -27.58 -21.11 2.12
N VAL A 46 -28.17 -22.23 1.69
CA VAL A 46 -29.14 -22.22 0.59
C VAL A 46 -30.32 -21.29 0.91
N ASP A 47 -30.82 -21.33 2.14
CA ASP A 47 -31.89 -20.44 2.59
C ASP A 47 -31.46 -18.97 2.60
N ILE A 48 -30.30 -18.64 3.17
CA ILE A 48 -29.78 -17.25 3.19
C ILE A 48 -29.62 -16.69 1.78
N HIS A 49 -28.96 -17.43 0.88
CA HIS A 49 -28.78 -16.99 -0.49
C HIS A 49 -30.13 -16.77 -1.20
N ARG A 50 -31.12 -17.65 -0.99
CA ARG A 50 -32.48 -17.46 -1.53
C ARG A 50 -33.14 -16.20 -0.99
N GLN A 51 -32.94 -15.85 0.27
CA GLN A 51 -33.49 -14.62 0.83
C GLN A 51 -32.91 -13.38 0.13
N TYR A 52 -31.59 -13.33 -0.13
CA TYR A 52 -30.98 -12.23 -0.88
C TYR A 52 -31.40 -12.19 -2.34
N ILE A 53 -31.49 -13.34 -3.01
CA ILE A 53 -32.02 -13.45 -4.38
C ILE A 53 -33.44 -12.89 -4.46
N ASN A 54 -34.31 -13.30 -3.52
CA ASN A 54 -35.69 -12.81 -3.44
C ASN A 54 -35.77 -11.32 -3.09
N ALA A 55 -34.77 -10.78 -2.40
CA ALA A 55 -34.65 -9.35 -2.13
C ALA A 55 -34.21 -8.54 -3.36
N GLY A 56 -33.67 -9.18 -4.39
CA GLY A 56 -33.31 -8.54 -5.66
C GLY A 56 -31.82 -8.60 -6.02
N SER A 57 -31.02 -9.42 -5.32
CA SER A 57 -29.60 -9.61 -5.67
C SER A 57 -29.44 -10.30 -7.04
N ASP A 58 -28.60 -9.70 -7.86
CA ASP A 58 -28.13 -10.24 -9.14
C ASP A 58 -26.90 -11.13 -8.98
N ILE A 59 -26.13 -10.89 -7.91
CA ILE A 59 -24.96 -11.68 -7.55
C ILE A 59 -25.01 -11.95 -6.05
N VAL A 60 -24.78 -13.20 -5.67
CA VAL A 60 -24.57 -13.61 -4.27
C VAL A 60 -23.14 -14.07 -4.06
N TYR A 61 -22.57 -13.72 -2.93
CA TYR A 61 -21.22 -14.08 -2.53
C TYR A 61 -21.30 -15.43 -1.82
N ALA A 62 -20.59 -16.44 -2.34
CA ALA A 62 -20.48 -17.70 -1.63
C ALA A 62 -19.80 -17.47 -0.28
N ASN A 63 -20.14 -18.27 0.72
CA ASN A 63 -19.60 -18.16 2.07
C ASN A 63 -18.13 -18.68 2.12
N THR A 64 -17.21 -17.92 1.52
CA THR A 64 -15.81 -18.28 1.30
C THR A 64 -14.83 -17.19 1.72
N PHE A 65 -15.30 -16.07 2.27
CA PHE A 65 -14.48 -14.91 2.67
C PHE A 65 -13.19 -15.31 3.41
N GLY A 66 -13.29 -16.14 4.44
CA GLY A 66 -12.18 -16.61 5.24
C GLY A 66 -11.62 -17.98 4.83
N ALA A 67 -12.00 -18.55 3.68
CA ALA A 67 -11.70 -19.93 3.31
C ALA A 67 -10.25 -20.17 2.83
N ASN A 68 -9.25 -19.75 3.61
CA ASN A 68 -7.83 -20.01 3.37
C ASN A 68 -7.27 -21.06 4.33
N ARG A 69 -6.12 -21.67 3.98
CA ARG A 69 -5.52 -22.76 4.75
C ARG A 69 -5.26 -22.44 6.23
N HIS A 70 -4.94 -21.20 6.58
CA HIS A 70 -4.67 -20.80 7.96
C HIS A 70 -5.96 -20.68 8.78
N LYS A 71 -6.99 -20.05 8.20
CA LYS A 71 -8.28 -19.86 8.90
C LYS A 71 -9.04 -21.18 9.05
N LEU A 72 -8.94 -22.08 8.07
CA LEU A 72 -9.64 -23.36 8.08
C LEU A 72 -9.00 -24.41 8.99
N GLU A 73 -7.72 -24.24 9.39
CA GLU A 73 -6.99 -25.19 10.24
C GLU A 73 -7.75 -25.54 11.53
N LYS A 74 -8.38 -24.54 12.16
CA LYS A 74 -9.11 -24.71 13.42
C LYS A 74 -10.45 -25.46 13.28
N CYS A 75 -11.06 -25.46 12.09
CA CYS A 75 -12.38 -26.07 11.87
C CYS A 75 -12.32 -27.50 11.31
N GLY A 76 -11.14 -28.00 10.96
CA GLY A 76 -10.93 -29.39 10.50
C GLY A 76 -11.28 -29.65 9.03
N TYR A 77 -11.63 -28.62 8.26
CA TYR A 77 -11.89 -28.72 6.83
C TYR A 77 -10.74 -28.13 6.00
N THR A 78 -10.56 -28.62 4.78
CA THR A 78 -9.57 -28.05 3.83
C THR A 78 -10.23 -27.06 2.86
N VAL A 79 -9.40 -26.26 2.18
CA VAL A 79 -9.86 -25.33 1.13
C VAL A 79 -10.65 -26.08 0.04
N GLN A 80 -10.18 -27.26 -0.37
CA GLN A 80 -10.82 -28.10 -1.40
C GLN A 80 -12.11 -28.78 -0.92
N GLN A 81 -12.44 -28.69 0.37
CA GLN A 81 -13.73 -29.13 0.91
C GLN A 81 -14.67 -27.94 1.08
N ALA A 82 -14.21 -26.88 1.74
CA ALA A 82 -15.04 -25.74 2.13
C ALA A 82 -15.51 -24.93 0.92
N ILE A 83 -14.60 -24.56 -0.01
CA ILE A 83 -14.93 -23.69 -1.15
C ILE A 83 -15.90 -24.38 -2.12
N PRO A 84 -15.65 -25.61 -2.63
CA PRO A 84 -16.60 -26.27 -3.52
C PRO A 84 -17.98 -26.48 -2.89
N ALA A 85 -18.04 -26.76 -1.58
CA ALA A 85 -19.31 -26.89 -0.86
C ALA A 85 -20.06 -25.56 -0.82
N ALA A 86 -19.37 -24.44 -0.53
CA ALA A 86 -19.95 -23.11 -0.52
C ALA A 86 -20.53 -22.73 -1.89
N ILE A 87 -19.74 -22.89 -2.95
CA ILE A 87 -20.17 -22.61 -4.33
C ILE A 87 -21.39 -23.46 -4.70
N LYS A 88 -21.37 -24.76 -4.39
CA LYS A 88 -22.50 -25.66 -4.63
C LYS A 88 -23.77 -25.22 -3.90
N ASN A 89 -23.66 -24.79 -2.64
CA ASN A 89 -24.80 -24.31 -1.86
C ASN A 89 -25.40 -23.04 -2.46
N ALA A 90 -24.56 -22.07 -2.87
CA ALA A 90 -25.00 -20.86 -3.54
C ALA A 90 -25.65 -21.16 -4.91
N LYS A 91 -25.03 -22.03 -5.73
CA LYS A 91 -25.60 -22.46 -7.03
C LYS A 91 -26.96 -23.14 -6.87
N LYS A 92 -27.15 -23.97 -5.83
CA LYS A 92 -28.43 -24.59 -5.49
C LYS A 92 -29.50 -23.55 -5.11
N ALA A 93 -29.11 -22.43 -4.51
CA ALA A 93 -30.02 -21.32 -4.23
C ALA A 93 -30.43 -20.56 -5.52
N CYS A 94 -29.53 -20.47 -6.50
CA CYS A 94 -29.74 -19.83 -7.80
C CYS A 94 -30.49 -20.71 -8.83
N GLU A 95 -30.83 -21.96 -8.51
CA GLU A 95 -31.58 -22.84 -9.43
C GLU A 95 -32.90 -22.18 -9.86
N GLY A 96 -33.06 -21.95 -11.16
CA GLY A 96 -34.24 -21.30 -11.73
C GLY A 96 -34.19 -19.76 -11.76
N THR A 97 -33.05 -19.15 -11.43
CA THR A 97 -32.82 -17.70 -11.56
C THR A 97 -31.62 -17.41 -12.48
N ASP A 98 -31.45 -16.14 -12.87
CA ASP A 98 -30.28 -15.66 -13.62
C ASP A 98 -29.18 -15.11 -12.69
N THR A 99 -29.28 -15.35 -11.37
CA THR A 99 -28.33 -14.84 -10.37
C THR A 99 -26.97 -15.52 -10.51
N LEU A 100 -25.90 -14.73 -10.40
CA LEU A 100 -24.52 -15.22 -10.42
C LEU A 100 -23.99 -15.52 -9.01
N VAL A 101 -23.04 -16.44 -8.92
CA VAL A 101 -22.34 -16.83 -7.69
C VAL A 101 -20.89 -16.36 -7.76
N ALA A 102 -20.50 -15.49 -6.84
CA ALA A 102 -19.11 -15.06 -6.68
C ALA A 102 -18.34 -15.99 -5.74
N LEU A 103 -17.11 -16.31 -6.13
CA LEU A 103 -16.08 -16.76 -5.20
C LEU A 103 -15.61 -15.54 -4.42
N ASP A 104 -16.05 -15.42 -3.18
CA ASP A 104 -15.72 -14.30 -2.30
C ASP A 104 -14.49 -14.62 -1.45
N ILE A 105 -13.47 -13.77 -1.52
CA ILE A 105 -12.16 -13.98 -0.90
C ILE A 105 -11.77 -12.71 -0.15
N GLY A 106 -11.59 -12.84 1.16
CA GLY A 106 -11.05 -11.79 2.01
C GLY A 106 -9.53 -11.86 2.19
N PRO A 107 -8.95 -10.94 2.96
CA PRO A 107 -7.53 -10.96 3.29
C PRO A 107 -7.14 -12.23 4.07
N ILE A 108 -5.89 -12.65 3.90
CA ILE A 108 -5.32 -13.84 4.56
C ILE A 108 -5.35 -13.66 6.08
N GLY A 109 -5.13 -12.42 6.55
CA GLY A 109 -5.08 -12.07 7.97
C GLY A 109 -3.66 -12.05 8.54
N GLN A 110 -2.65 -11.94 7.69
CA GLN A 110 -1.24 -11.73 8.06
C GLN A 110 -0.66 -10.58 7.23
N LEU A 111 0.24 -9.81 7.84
CA LEU A 111 0.94 -8.72 7.15
C LEU A 111 2.03 -9.28 6.23
N LEU A 112 2.17 -8.70 5.03
CA LEU A 112 3.24 -9.05 4.10
C LEU A 112 4.58 -8.46 4.53
N GLU A 113 5.68 -9.10 4.12
CA GLU A 113 7.01 -8.52 4.21
C GLU A 113 7.10 -7.14 3.50
N PRO A 114 7.86 -6.17 4.06
CA PRO A 114 8.70 -6.29 5.25
C PRO A 114 7.98 -6.04 6.58
N THR A 115 6.70 -5.67 6.56
CA THR A 115 5.94 -5.28 7.76
C THR A 115 5.52 -6.51 8.60
N GLY A 116 5.31 -7.66 7.96
CA GLY A 116 5.05 -8.94 8.61
C GLY A 116 5.93 -10.06 8.07
N THR A 117 5.48 -11.29 8.26
CA THR A 117 6.24 -12.51 7.92
C THR A 117 5.78 -13.19 6.65
N LEU A 118 4.62 -12.82 6.10
CA LEU A 118 4.06 -13.48 4.92
C LEU A 118 4.79 -12.98 3.67
N THR A 119 5.43 -13.89 2.94
CA THR A 119 6.06 -13.51 1.67
C THR A 119 5.00 -13.33 0.57
N PHE A 120 5.33 -12.53 -0.45
CA PHE A 120 4.45 -12.33 -1.61
C PHE A 120 4.10 -13.65 -2.32
N GLU A 121 5.06 -14.56 -2.46
CA GLU A 121 4.83 -15.84 -3.15
C GLU A 121 4.00 -16.80 -2.29
N GLU A 122 4.15 -16.80 -0.96
CA GLU A 122 3.26 -17.54 -0.07
C GLU A 122 1.82 -17.02 -0.13
N ALA A 123 1.64 -15.69 -0.13
CA ALA A 123 0.33 -15.08 -0.32
C ALA A 123 -0.27 -15.49 -1.67
N TYR A 124 0.50 -15.41 -2.75
CA TYR A 124 0.10 -15.87 -4.09
C TYR A 124 -0.34 -17.35 -4.07
N ASP A 125 0.43 -18.23 -3.44
CA ASP A 125 0.13 -19.67 -3.38
C ASP A 125 -1.14 -19.98 -2.56
N ILE A 126 -1.40 -19.21 -1.50
CA ILE A 126 -2.64 -19.31 -0.73
C ILE A 126 -3.83 -18.89 -1.59
N TYR A 127 -3.75 -17.74 -2.26
CA TYR A 127 -4.82 -17.28 -3.13
C TYR A 127 -5.05 -18.23 -4.31
N LYS A 128 -3.98 -18.72 -4.94
CA LYS A 128 -4.06 -19.70 -6.03
C LYS A 128 -4.82 -20.95 -5.60
N GLU A 129 -4.59 -21.45 -4.39
CA GLU A 129 -5.34 -22.59 -3.85
C GLU A 129 -6.84 -22.31 -3.80
N GLN A 130 -7.24 -21.12 -3.34
CA GLN A 130 -8.64 -20.70 -3.28
C GLN A 130 -9.26 -20.54 -4.67
N ILE A 131 -8.53 -19.91 -5.62
CA ILE A 131 -8.97 -19.73 -7.01
C ILE A 131 -9.22 -21.09 -7.69
N LEU A 132 -8.30 -22.04 -7.55
CA LEU A 132 -8.44 -23.37 -8.14
C LEU A 132 -9.60 -24.15 -7.51
N ALA A 133 -9.83 -24.00 -6.20
CA ALA A 133 -10.94 -24.66 -5.52
C ALA A 133 -12.31 -24.04 -5.87
N GLY A 134 -12.35 -22.77 -6.26
CA GLY A 134 -13.56 -22.04 -6.63
C GLY A 134 -13.86 -21.96 -8.13
N ALA A 135 -13.28 -22.84 -8.95
CA ALA A 135 -13.37 -22.79 -10.42
C ALA A 135 -14.82 -22.83 -10.98
N ASP A 136 -15.79 -23.36 -10.22
CA ASP A 136 -17.21 -23.42 -10.61
C ASP A 136 -18.00 -22.12 -10.32
N ALA A 137 -17.35 -21.08 -9.80
CA ALA A 137 -17.95 -19.75 -9.61
C ALA A 137 -18.15 -19.02 -10.94
N ASP A 138 -18.98 -17.97 -10.96
CA ASP A 138 -19.20 -17.13 -12.15
C ASP A 138 -18.25 -15.94 -12.23
N LEU A 139 -17.64 -15.55 -11.09
CA LEU A 139 -16.71 -14.45 -10.93
C LEU A 139 -15.91 -14.62 -9.63
N ILE A 140 -14.79 -13.92 -9.54
CA ILE A 140 -13.94 -13.82 -8.35
C ILE A 140 -14.09 -12.44 -7.75
N VAL A 141 -14.31 -12.37 -6.45
CA VAL A 141 -14.34 -11.14 -5.67
C VAL A 141 -13.22 -11.20 -4.63
N PHE A 142 -12.35 -10.20 -4.64
CA PHE A 142 -11.46 -9.91 -3.53
C PHE A 142 -12.07 -8.76 -2.74
N GLU A 143 -12.53 -9.00 -1.51
CA GLU A 143 -13.20 -7.97 -0.70
C GLU A 143 -12.48 -7.66 0.61
N THR A 144 -12.71 -6.46 1.15
CA THR A 144 -12.16 -6.01 2.44
C THR A 144 -10.63 -6.02 2.48
N MET A 145 -9.98 -5.79 1.34
CA MET A 145 -8.52 -5.78 1.27
C MET A 145 -7.97 -4.50 1.89
N THR A 146 -6.99 -4.63 2.78
CA THR A 146 -6.35 -3.49 3.45
C THR A 146 -4.98 -3.17 2.87
N ASP A 147 -4.31 -4.16 2.27
CA ASP A 147 -2.97 -4.07 1.71
C ASP A 147 -2.99 -4.24 0.18
N LEU A 148 -2.41 -3.27 -0.55
CA LEU A 148 -2.38 -3.27 -2.01
C LEU A 148 -1.45 -4.35 -2.58
N TYR A 149 -0.38 -4.71 -1.86
CA TYR A 149 0.56 -5.73 -2.29
C TYR A 149 -0.04 -7.12 -2.16
N GLU A 150 -0.76 -7.37 -1.07
CA GLU A 150 -1.54 -8.60 -0.89
C GLU A 150 -2.57 -8.75 -2.00
N LEU A 151 -3.34 -7.69 -2.26
CA LEU A 151 -4.33 -7.68 -3.32
C LEU A 151 -3.70 -7.88 -4.71
N LYS A 152 -2.51 -7.32 -4.96
CA LYS A 152 -1.75 -7.60 -6.18
C LYS A 152 -1.40 -9.09 -6.29
N ALA A 153 -0.92 -9.73 -5.21
CA ALA A 153 -0.65 -11.16 -5.21
C ALA A 153 -1.91 -11.98 -5.55
N ALA A 154 -3.04 -11.59 -4.96
CA ALA A 154 -4.35 -12.21 -5.20
C ALA A 154 -4.81 -12.08 -6.65
N VAL A 155 -4.73 -10.87 -7.22
CA VAL A 155 -5.09 -10.60 -8.62
C VAL A 155 -4.20 -11.37 -9.59
N LEU A 156 -2.88 -11.42 -9.34
CA LEU A 156 -1.97 -12.24 -10.16
C LEU A 156 -2.32 -13.73 -10.05
N ALA A 157 -2.60 -14.23 -8.86
CA ALA A 157 -3.03 -15.62 -8.68
C ALA A 157 -4.32 -15.94 -9.45
N ALA A 158 -5.29 -15.02 -9.47
CA ALA A 158 -6.50 -15.15 -10.26
C ALA A 158 -6.21 -15.11 -11.77
N LYS A 159 -5.52 -14.07 -12.27
CA LYS A 159 -5.23 -13.88 -13.70
C LYS A 159 -4.40 -15.00 -14.31
N GLU A 160 -3.53 -15.64 -13.52
CA GLU A 160 -2.64 -16.70 -14.00
C GLU A 160 -3.28 -18.11 -13.91
N ASN A 161 -4.39 -18.27 -13.19
CA ASN A 161 -4.99 -19.58 -12.92
C ASN A 161 -6.51 -19.63 -13.23
N SER A 162 -7.11 -18.56 -13.73
CA SER A 162 -8.54 -18.47 -14.07
C SER A 162 -8.83 -17.39 -15.12
N ASP A 163 -9.86 -17.61 -15.93
CA ASP A 163 -10.40 -16.65 -16.90
C ASP A 163 -11.64 -15.89 -16.36
N LEU A 164 -12.05 -16.19 -15.12
CA LEU A 164 -13.22 -15.59 -14.50
C LEU A 164 -13.05 -14.06 -14.36
N PRO A 165 -14.14 -13.29 -14.47
CA PRO A 165 -14.10 -11.86 -14.18
C PRO A 165 -13.68 -11.59 -12.74
N ILE A 166 -12.90 -10.53 -12.52
CA ILE A 166 -12.34 -10.18 -11.21
C ILE A 166 -12.91 -8.85 -10.74
N VAL A 167 -13.44 -8.83 -9.52
CA VAL A 167 -13.86 -7.64 -8.80
C VAL A 167 -12.97 -7.46 -7.58
N CYS A 168 -12.46 -6.24 -7.37
CA CYS A 168 -11.61 -5.94 -6.22
C CYS A 168 -12.18 -4.79 -5.40
N THR A 169 -12.36 -4.98 -4.10
CA THR A 169 -12.69 -3.91 -3.19
C THR A 169 -11.68 -3.80 -2.06
N MET A 170 -11.31 -2.57 -1.72
CA MET A 170 -10.50 -2.25 -0.56
C MET A 170 -11.34 -1.53 0.49
N THR A 171 -10.91 -1.60 1.75
CA THR A 171 -11.57 -0.93 2.86
C THR A 171 -10.75 0.27 3.34
N PHE A 172 -11.41 1.44 3.44
CA PHE A 172 -10.79 2.71 3.79
C PHE A 172 -11.35 3.25 5.10
N GLU A 173 -10.53 4.02 5.82
CA GLU A 173 -10.91 4.75 7.03
C GLU A 173 -11.35 6.18 6.68
N GLU A 174 -11.84 6.94 7.67
CA GLU A 174 -12.30 8.32 7.47
C GLU A 174 -11.22 9.27 6.93
N ASN A 175 -9.94 8.93 7.15
CA ASN A 175 -8.78 9.64 6.60
C ASN A 175 -8.56 9.39 5.08
N MET A 176 -9.46 8.63 4.44
CA MET A 176 -9.38 8.22 3.02
C MET A 176 -8.17 7.36 2.67
N ARG A 177 -7.61 6.66 3.66
CA ARG A 177 -6.52 5.69 3.52
C ARG A 177 -6.98 4.33 4.02
N THR A 178 -6.37 3.27 3.50
CA THR A 178 -6.51 1.95 4.11
C THR A 178 -5.68 1.89 5.39
N PHE A 179 -5.89 0.83 6.18
CA PHE A 179 -5.09 0.55 7.37
C PHE A 179 -3.56 0.58 7.12
N THR A 180 -3.10 0.15 5.93
CA THR A 180 -1.67 0.18 5.56
C THR A 180 -1.24 1.48 4.85
N GLY A 181 -2.12 2.47 4.79
CA GLY A 181 -1.83 3.80 4.23
C GLY A 181 -2.09 3.96 2.73
N VAL A 182 -2.73 2.97 2.08
CA VAL A 182 -2.88 2.97 0.62
C VAL A 182 -3.71 4.17 0.16
N ALA A 183 -3.22 4.85 -0.87
CA ALA A 183 -3.95 5.94 -1.53
C ALA A 183 -5.04 5.36 -2.45
N ILE A 184 -6.20 6.02 -2.48
CA ILE A 184 -7.31 5.67 -3.39
C ILE A 184 -6.84 5.67 -4.86
N SER A 185 -6.04 6.67 -5.24
CA SER A 185 -5.46 6.75 -6.59
C SER A 185 -4.48 5.61 -6.89
N SER A 186 -3.68 5.19 -5.90
CA SER A 186 -2.76 4.06 -6.04
C SER A 186 -3.49 2.75 -6.27
N MET A 187 -4.57 2.51 -5.51
CA MET A 187 -5.47 1.37 -5.72
C MET A 187 -6.02 1.38 -7.15
N ALA A 188 -6.62 2.48 -7.59
CA ALA A 188 -7.24 2.57 -8.91
C ALA A 188 -6.26 2.32 -10.05
N LEU A 189 -5.13 3.03 -10.06
CA LEU A 189 -4.11 2.91 -11.10
C LEU A 189 -3.50 1.51 -11.18
N THR A 190 -3.27 0.88 -10.02
CA THR A 190 -2.65 -0.46 -9.95
C THR A 190 -3.62 -1.54 -10.42
N LEU A 191 -4.86 -1.54 -9.92
CA LEU A 191 -5.83 -2.59 -10.23
C LEU A 191 -6.36 -2.49 -11.66
N GLU A 192 -6.59 -1.28 -12.16
CA GLU A 192 -6.94 -1.07 -13.58
C GLU A 192 -5.79 -1.53 -14.48
N GLY A 193 -4.54 -1.24 -14.09
CA GLY A 193 -3.34 -1.71 -14.79
C GLY A 193 -3.22 -3.23 -14.84
N LEU A 194 -3.56 -3.93 -13.76
CA LEU A 194 -3.61 -5.40 -13.70
C LEU A 194 -4.80 -6.01 -14.46
N GLY A 195 -5.70 -5.16 -14.97
CA GLY A 195 -6.79 -5.56 -15.87
C GLY A 195 -7.97 -6.24 -15.16
N VAL A 196 -8.30 -5.85 -13.93
CA VAL A 196 -9.53 -6.30 -13.26
C VAL A 196 -10.79 -5.74 -13.94
N ASP A 197 -11.95 -6.35 -13.70
CA ASP A 197 -13.20 -6.02 -14.40
C ASP A 197 -14.04 -4.96 -13.67
N ALA A 198 -13.88 -4.83 -12.35
CA ALA A 198 -14.49 -3.78 -11.53
C ALA A 198 -13.66 -3.53 -10.27
N ILE A 199 -13.68 -2.29 -9.76
CA ILE A 199 -13.02 -1.92 -8.51
C ILE A 199 -13.97 -1.17 -7.59
N GLY A 200 -13.69 -1.14 -6.29
CA GLY A 200 -14.61 -0.48 -5.38
C GLY A 200 -14.20 -0.44 -3.93
N VAL A 201 -15.16 -0.10 -3.09
CA VAL A 201 -14.98 -0.01 -1.65
C VAL A 201 -16.08 -0.72 -0.92
N ASN A 202 -15.70 -1.38 0.18
CA ASN A 202 -16.63 -2.06 1.06
C ASN A 202 -16.18 -1.95 2.51
N CYS A 203 -17.11 -2.19 3.43
CA CYS A 203 -16.84 -2.23 4.88
C CYS A 203 -16.28 -0.92 5.46
N SER A 204 -15.76 -1.01 6.70
CA SER A 204 -15.26 0.04 7.61
C SER A 204 -16.24 1.17 7.94
N LEU A 205 -16.80 1.82 6.94
CA LEU A 205 -17.57 3.04 7.06
C LEU A 205 -19.06 2.82 6.75
N GLY A 206 -19.89 3.64 7.39
CA GLY A 206 -21.28 3.80 7.02
C GLY A 206 -21.45 4.55 5.70
N PRO A 207 -22.69 4.63 5.18
CA PRO A 207 -22.97 5.30 3.90
C PRO A 207 -22.47 6.75 3.83
N LYS A 208 -22.65 7.53 4.90
CA LYS A 208 -22.28 8.95 4.92
C LYS A 208 -20.76 9.13 4.87
N GLU A 209 -20.03 8.38 5.68
CA GLU A 209 -18.58 8.46 5.80
C GLU A 209 -17.86 7.87 4.58
N LEU A 210 -18.50 6.93 3.87
CA LEU A 210 -17.94 6.31 2.66
C LEU A 210 -18.09 7.18 1.41
N TYR A 211 -19.04 8.13 1.37
CA TYR A 211 -19.27 8.98 0.19
C TYR A 211 -17.99 9.67 -0.35
N PRO A 212 -17.16 10.35 0.47
CA PRO A 212 -15.96 11.03 -0.03
C PRO A 212 -14.94 10.06 -0.65
N VAL A 213 -14.83 8.85 -0.10
CA VAL A 213 -13.94 7.80 -0.62
C VAL A 213 -14.40 7.37 -2.01
N VAL A 214 -15.72 7.16 -2.19
CA VAL A 214 -16.29 6.79 -3.49
C VAL A 214 -16.13 7.91 -4.51
N GLU A 215 -16.39 9.16 -4.12
CA GLU A 215 -16.23 10.32 -5.00
C GLU A 215 -14.78 10.46 -5.48
N GLU A 216 -13.80 10.26 -4.59
CA GLU A 216 -12.40 10.29 -4.97
C GLU A 216 -12.03 9.12 -5.87
N LEU A 217 -12.45 7.88 -5.55
CA LEU A 217 -12.19 6.71 -6.40
C LEU A 217 -12.72 6.89 -7.82
N CYS A 218 -13.93 7.44 -7.95
CA CYS A 218 -14.55 7.68 -9.25
C CYS A 218 -13.74 8.64 -10.13
N LYS A 219 -12.85 9.49 -9.60
CA LYS A 219 -11.99 10.36 -10.43
C LYS A 219 -10.80 9.62 -11.06
N TRP A 220 -10.42 8.48 -10.51
CA TRP A 220 -9.18 7.77 -10.84
C TRP A 220 -9.37 6.51 -11.68
N THR A 221 -10.60 6.15 -12.03
CA THR A 221 -10.89 4.97 -12.85
C THR A 221 -12.04 5.21 -13.82
N ASN A 222 -12.04 4.41 -14.89
CA ASN A 222 -13.16 4.25 -15.82
C ASN A 222 -13.78 2.85 -15.74
N LEU A 223 -13.29 2.00 -14.84
CA LEU A 223 -13.91 0.70 -14.57
C LEU A 223 -15.24 0.89 -13.82
N PRO A 224 -16.17 -0.08 -13.94
CA PRO A 224 -17.35 -0.12 -13.10
C PRO A 224 -16.98 -0.05 -11.60
N VAL A 225 -17.58 0.91 -10.90
CA VAL A 225 -17.34 1.11 -9.47
C VAL A 225 -18.33 0.30 -8.62
N VAL A 226 -17.80 -0.41 -7.62
CA VAL A 226 -18.53 -1.25 -6.67
C VAL A 226 -18.58 -0.58 -5.30
N VAL A 227 -19.75 -0.57 -4.64
CA VAL A 227 -19.92 0.02 -3.32
C VAL A 227 -20.77 -0.88 -2.41
N LYS A 228 -20.18 -1.36 -1.30
CA LYS A 228 -20.84 -2.18 -0.26
C LYS A 228 -20.58 -1.59 1.15
N PRO A 229 -21.26 -0.51 1.56
CA PRO A 229 -21.06 0.09 2.88
C PRO A 229 -21.58 -0.83 3.99
N ASN A 230 -21.13 -0.60 5.22
CA ASN A 230 -21.81 -1.17 6.40
C ASN A 230 -23.18 -0.51 6.60
N ALA A 231 -24.06 -1.11 7.40
CA ALA A 231 -25.31 -0.49 7.83
C ALA A 231 -25.06 0.65 8.85
N GLY A 232 -23.95 1.38 8.75
CA GLY A 232 -23.50 2.35 9.74
C GLY A 232 -22.34 1.85 10.60
N LEU A 233 -21.96 2.66 11.59
CA LEU A 233 -21.01 2.23 12.62
C LEU A 233 -21.78 1.42 13.68
N PRO A 234 -21.24 0.30 14.15
CA PRO A 234 -21.89 -0.48 15.20
C PRO A 234 -21.91 0.32 16.51
N ASP A 235 -23.04 0.32 17.21
CA ASP A 235 -23.14 0.79 18.57
C ASP A 235 -22.29 -0.12 19.48
N PRO A 236 -21.31 0.41 20.24
CA PRO A 236 -20.41 -0.38 21.08
C PRO A 236 -21.12 -1.16 22.20
N VAL A 237 -22.35 -0.75 22.56
CA VAL A 237 -23.13 -1.32 23.68
C VAL A 237 -24.12 -2.37 23.17
N THR A 238 -24.79 -2.11 22.05
CA THR A 238 -25.85 -3.02 21.55
C THR A 238 -25.38 -3.91 20.40
N ASN A 239 -24.23 -3.62 19.78
CA ASN A 239 -23.79 -4.18 18.50
C ASN A 239 -24.79 -3.95 17.34
N GLU A 240 -25.78 -3.07 17.53
CA GLU A 240 -26.72 -2.69 16.49
C GLU A 240 -26.13 -1.61 15.58
N TYR A 241 -26.53 -1.62 14.32
CA TYR A 241 -26.03 -0.69 13.31
C TYR A 241 -26.95 0.53 13.20
N ASN A 242 -26.38 1.73 13.06
CA ASN A 242 -27.12 2.99 13.18
C ASN A 242 -27.73 3.55 11.88
N CYS A 243 -27.73 2.81 10.77
CA CYS A 243 -28.34 3.21 9.50
C CYS A 243 -29.56 2.34 9.20
N SER A 244 -30.73 2.93 8.95
CA SER A 244 -31.92 2.18 8.56
C SER A 244 -31.85 1.68 7.11
N PRO A 245 -32.65 0.67 6.70
CA PRO A 245 -32.79 0.27 5.31
C PRO A 245 -33.16 1.41 4.36
N GLU A 246 -33.99 2.36 4.82
CA GLU A 246 -34.35 3.56 4.08
C GLU A 246 -33.15 4.50 3.86
N ASP A 247 -32.42 4.82 4.94
CA ASP A 247 -31.23 5.69 4.87
C ASP A 247 -30.16 5.08 3.95
N PHE A 248 -29.99 3.76 4.01
CA PHE A 248 -29.08 3.00 3.16
C PHE A 248 -29.46 3.09 1.68
N ALA A 249 -30.76 2.99 1.38
CA ALA A 249 -31.26 3.12 0.01
C ALA A 249 -31.12 4.56 -0.52
N GLU A 250 -31.36 5.59 0.31
CA GLU A 250 -31.14 6.99 -0.06
C GLU A 250 -29.69 7.29 -0.42
N PHE A 251 -28.73 6.63 0.24
CA PHE A 251 -27.32 6.75 -0.12
C PHE A 251 -27.04 6.28 -1.56
N ALA A 252 -27.66 5.17 -1.99
CA ALA A 252 -27.50 4.67 -3.36
C ALA A 252 -27.91 5.69 -4.42
N GLU A 253 -28.96 6.48 -4.17
CA GLU A 253 -29.38 7.54 -5.09
C GLU A 253 -28.31 8.63 -5.25
N LYS A 254 -27.61 8.98 -4.16
CA LYS A 254 -26.52 9.97 -4.17
C LYS A 254 -25.29 9.51 -4.95
N LEU A 255 -25.12 8.19 -5.13
CA LEU A 255 -24.01 7.61 -5.88
C LEU A 255 -24.25 7.57 -7.39
N ILE A 256 -25.51 7.68 -7.84
CA ILE A 256 -25.86 7.63 -9.27
C ILE A 256 -25.10 8.69 -10.08
N PRO A 257 -25.02 9.97 -9.68
CA PRO A 257 -24.29 10.99 -10.44
C PRO A 257 -22.77 10.74 -10.53
N LEU A 258 -22.20 9.99 -9.58
CA LEU A 258 -20.79 9.59 -9.59
C LEU A 258 -20.51 8.45 -10.59
N GLY A 259 -21.56 7.79 -11.10
CA GLY A 259 -21.46 6.69 -12.04
C GLY A 259 -21.22 5.31 -11.44
N VAL A 260 -21.48 5.16 -10.13
CA VAL A 260 -21.44 3.85 -9.45
C VAL A 260 -22.39 2.87 -10.13
N LYS A 261 -21.89 1.66 -10.42
CA LYS A 261 -22.59 0.67 -11.24
C LYS A 261 -23.07 -0.54 -10.44
N VAL A 262 -22.30 -0.95 -9.44
CA VAL A 262 -22.52 -2.16 -8.66
C VAL A 262 -22.72 -1.77 -7.20
N LEU A 263 -23.85 -2.13 -6.61
CA LEU A 263 -24.19 -1.76 -5.23
C LEU A 263 -24.65 -2.98 -4.43
N GLY A 264 -24.28 -3.05 -3.16
CA GLY A 264 -24.81 -4.03 -2.21
C GLY A 264 -24.56 -3.57 -0.78
N GLY A 265 -24.52 -4.50 0.16
CA GLY A 265 -24.24 -4.21 1.56
C GLY A 265 -23.15 -5.09 2.17
N CYS A 266 -22.48 -4.57 3.19
CA CYS A 266 -21.50 -5.30 4.00
C CYS A 266 -22.08 -5.55 5.40
N CYS A 267 -21.30 -5.37 6.46
CA CYS A 267 -21.69 -5.74 7.82
C CYS A 267 -22.95 -5.00 8.28
N GLY A 268 -23.87 -5.73 8.91
CA GLY A 268 -25.17 -5.20 9.38
C GLY A 268 -26.29 -5.16 8.34
N THR A 269 -25.99 -5.41 7.06
CA THR A 269 -27.02 -5.38 5.99
C THR A 269 -27.66 -6.76 5.80
N ASN A 270 -28.95 -6.86 6.09
CA ASN A 270 -29.74 -8.09 5.91
C ASN A 270 -30.59 -8.01 4.60
N PRO A 271 -31.41 -9.02 4.25
CA PRO A 271 -32.23 -8.99 3.03
C PRO A 271 -33.19 -7.79 2.90
N GLU A 272 -33.61 -7.16 4.00
CA GLU A 272 -34.46 -5.96 3.96
C GLU A 272 -33.73 -4.76 3.35
N TYR A 273 -32.46 -4.58 3.66
CA TYR A 273 -31.62 -3.51 3.08
C TYR A 273 -31.49 -3.68 1.57
N ILE A 274 -31.21 -4.90 1.12
CA ILE A 274 -31.07 -5.22 -0.30
C ILE A 274 -32.40 -5.01 -1.04
N LYS A 275 -33.52 -5.37 -0.41
CA LYS A 275 -34.85 -5.11 -0.97
C LYS A 275 -35.12 -3.62 -1.16
N LYS A 276 -34.82 -2.80 -0.14
CA LYS A 276 -34.99 -1.34 -0.21
C LYS A 276 -34.06 -0.69 -1.23
N LEU A 277 -32.82 -1.16 -1.33
CA LEU A 277 -31.87 -0.78 -2.37
C LEU A 277 -32.42 -1.09 -3.77
N ALA A 278 -32.92 -2.31 -3.99
CA ALA A 278 -33.51 -2.72 -5.26
C ALA A 278 -34.75 -1.91 -5.64
N GLU A 279 -35.62 -1.63 -4.67
CA GLU A 279 -36.80 -0.77 -4.84
C GLU A 279 -36.42 0.67 -5.21
N MET A 280 -35.40 1.24 -4.55
CA MET A 280 -34.91 2.60 -4.83
C MET A 280 -34.32 2.74 -6.24
N LEU A 281 -33.54 1.75 -6.68
CA LEU A 281 -32.88 1.78 -7.99
C LEU A 281 -33.83 1.41 -9.13
N LYS A 282 -34.99 0.82 -8.85
CA LYS A 282 -35.96 0.40 -9.86
C LYS A 282 -36.45 1.58 -10.70
N GLY A 283 -36.19 1.53 -11.99
CA GLY A 283 -36.60 2.58 -12.95
C GLY A 283 -35.67 3.80 -12.99
N LYS A 284 -34.63 3.85 -12.15
CA LYS A 284 -33.54 4.82 -12.27
C LYS A 284 -32.62 4.42 -13.43
N LYS A 285 -31.94 5.41 -14.01
CA LYS A 285 -30.94 5.19 -15.06
C LYS A 285 -29.54 5.40 -14.50
N HIS A 286 -28.61 4.55 -14.92
CA HIS A 286 -27.20 4.74 -14.62
C HIS A 286 -26.62 5.91 -15.40
N VAL A 287 -25.72 6.65 -14.77
CA VAL A 287 -24.96 7.72 -15.41
C VAL A 287 -23.58 7.17 -15.73
N SER A 288 -23.26 7.03 -17.01
CA SER A 288 -21.89 6.71 -17.40
C SER A 288 -21.05 7.97 -17.30
N VAL A 289 -20.08 7.96 -16.38
CA VAL A 289 -19.07 8.99 -16.24
C VAL A 289 -17.79 8.49 -16.90
N HIS A 290 -17.17 9.33 -17.72
CA HIS A 290 -15.86 9.06 -18.30
C HIS A 290 -14.87 10.11 -17.78
N ASN A 291 -13.84 9.64 -17.09
CA ASN A 291 -12.83 10.48 -16.45
C ASN A 291 -11.57 10.54 -17.31
N ASP A 292 -11.00 11.73 -17.41
CA ASP A 292 -9.67 11.95 -17.97
C ASP A 292 -8.62 11.60 -16.90
N ILE A 293 -8.19 10.34 -16.91
CA ILE A 293 -7.20 9.84 -15.94
C ILE A 293 -5.81 10.30 -16.38
N PRO A 294 -5.11 11.13 -15.60
CA PRO A 294 -3.85 11.69 -16.03
C PRO A 294 -2.73 10.63 -16.08
N ALA A 295 -1.68 10.94 -16.85
CA ALA A 295 -0.41 10.23 -16.78
C ALA A 295 0.14 10.26 -15.34
N ALA A 296 0.37 9.10 -14.76
CA ALA A 296 0.80 8.96 -13.37
C ALA A 296 1.50 7.63 -13.12
N CYS A 297 2.37 7.64 -12.11
CA CYS A 297 2.96 6.46 -11.48
C CYS A 297 2.74 6.54 -9.97
N CYS A 298 2.76 5.41 -9.27
CA CYS A 298 2.45 5.39 -7.85
C CYS A 298 3.21 4.31 -7.08
N SER A 299 3.58 4.66 -5.86
CA SER A 299 3.79 3.70 -4.77
C SER A 299 2.42 3.39 -4.13
N PRO A 300 2.34 2.57 -3.06
CA PRO A 300 1.07 2.27 -2.41
C PRO A 300 0.46 3.49 -1.74
N THR A 301 1.30 4.37 -1.17
CA THR A 301 0.89 5.50 -0.33
C THR A 301 0.93 6.83 -1.08
N HIS A 302 1.57 6.90 -2.24
CA HIS A 302 1.75 8.15 -2.97
C HIS A 302 1.61 7.98 -4.49
N THR A 303 0.86 8.88 -5.12
CA THR A 303 0.70 8.97 -6.58
C THR A 303 1.34 10.23 -7.10
N VAL A 304 2.27 10.09 -8.03
CA VAL A 304 2.91 11.20 -8.74
C VAL A 304 2.19 11.41 -10.07
N VAL A 305 1.43 12.50 -10.14
CA VAL A 305 0.80 12.95 -11.39
C VAL A 305 1.83 13.73 -12.21
N ILE A 306 1.90 13.42 -13.50
CA ILE A 306 2.85 14.04 -14.44
C ILE A 306 2.14 15.21 -15.16
N ASP A 307 1.64 16.15 -14.37
CA ASP A 307 0.97 17.38 -14.81
C ASP A 307 1.92 18.61 -14.86
N GLN A 308 3.13 18.43 -14.36
CA GLN A 308 4.22 19.39 -14.31
C GLN A 308 5.56 18.64 -14.38
N PRO A 309 6.71 19.33 -14.50
CA PRO A 309 8.00 18.66 -14.42
C PRO A 309 8.19 17.89 -13.11
N ARG A 310 8.52 16.60 -13.22
CA ARG A 310 8.80 15.68 -12.11
C ARG A 310 10.23 15.15 -12.24
N ILE A 311 11.04 15.31 -11.21
CA ILE A 311 12.45 14.91 -11.23
C ILE A 311 12.55 13.40 -11.01
N ILE A 312 13.22 12.70 -11.94
CA ILE A 312 13.62 11.30 -11.76
C ILE A 312 15.09 11.28 -11.29
N GLY A 313 15.32 10.78 -10.08
CA GLY A 313 16.66 10.68 -9.50
C GLY A 313 17.49 9.56 -10.13
N GLU A 314 18.66 9.90 -10.71
CA GLU A 314 19.52 8.98 -11.47
C GLU A 314 20.59 8.22 -10.64
N ARG A 315 20.66 8.42 -9.33
CA ARG A 315 21.86 8.00 -8.56
C ARG A 315 21.90 6.52 -8.22
N ILE A 316 20.78 5.81 -8.20
CA ILE A 316 20.72 4.36 -7.98
C ILE A 316 21.08 3.68 -9.31
N ASN A 317 22.36 3.78 -9.66
CA ASN A 317 22.92 3.26 -10.90
C ASN A 317 24.43 3.03 -10.73
N PRO A 318 24.94 1.79 -10.91
CA PRO A 318 26.35 1.45 -10.71
C PRO A 318 27.29 1.98 -11.80
N THR A 319 26.77 2.47 -12.92
CA THR A 319 27.57 2.89 -14.08
C THR A 319 28.55 4.00 -13.70
N GLY A 320 29.84 3.76 -13.90
CA GLY A 320 30.92 4.71 -13.55
C GLY A 320 31.15 4.95 -12.04
N LYS A 321 30.38 4.32 -11.14
CA LYS A 321 30.44 4.58 -9.69
C LYS A 321 31.08 3.44 -8.91
N LYS A 322 32.38 3.52 -8.64
CA LYS A 322 33.16 2.47 -7.94
C LYS A 322 32.52 2.03 -6.61
N ARG A 323 32.13 2.98 -5.75
CA ARG A 323 31.51 2.67 -4.45
C ARG A 323 30.18 1.92 -4.58
N PHE A 324 29.36 2.30 -5.56
CA PHE A 324 28.08 1.64 -5.80
C PHE A 324 28.28 0.19 -6.30
N LYS A 325 29.26 -0.04 -7.17
CA LYS A 325 29.63 -1.39 -7.60
C LYS A 325 30.08 -2.27 -6.44
N GLU A 326 30.92 -1.72 -5.54
CA GLU A 326 31.33 -2.41 -4.31
C GLU A 326 30.14 -2.75 -3.42
N ALA A 327 29.18 -1.83 -3.28
CA ALA A 327 27.97 -2.02 -2.49
C ALA A 327 27.11 -3.18 -3.04
N LEU A 328 26.87 -3.22 -4.36
CA LEU A 328 26.13 -4.32 -5.00
C LEU A 328 26.82 -5.68 -4.80
N LEU A 329 28.13 -5.74 -4.97
CA LEU A 329 28.90 -6.97 -4.76
C LEU A 329 28.86 -7.44 -3.30
N ALA A 330 28.87 -6.49 -2.35
CA ALA A 330 28.77 -6.76 -0.92
C ALA A 330 27.33 -7.01 -0.43
N ASN A 331 26.32 -6.94 -1.30
CA ASN A 331 24.90 -6.93 -0.92
C ASN A 331 24.57 -5.86 0.15
N ASP A 332 25.21 -4.70 0.05
CA ASP A 332 25.04 -3.57 0.97
C ASP A 332 23.79 -2.76 0.57
N ILE A 333 22.61 -3.31 0.86
CA ILE A 333 21.31 -2.73 0.52
C ILE A 333 21.13 -1.36 1.19
N ASP A 334 21.66 -1.18 2.39
CA ASP A 334 21.51 0.08 3.11
C ASP A 334 22.17 1.26 2.38
N TYR A 335 23.26 1.02 1.66
CA TYR A 335 23.86 2.04 0.78
C TYR A 335 22.90 2.47 -0.35
N ILE A 336 22.12 1.54 -0.90
CA ILE A 336 21.10 1.85 -1.91
C ILE A 336 19.98 2.70 -1.31
N LEU A 337 19.53 2.34 -0.10
CA LEU A 337 18.51 3.10 0.64
C LEU A 337 18.98 4.52 0.97
N GLY A 338 20.23 4.67 1.42
CA GLY A 338 20.84 5.99 1.65
C GLY A 338 20.85 6.84 0.39
N GLN A 339 21.17 6.27 -0.78
CA GLN A 339 21.09 7.00 -2.06
C GLN A 339 19.65 7.36 -2.45
N ALA A 340 18.66 6.56 -2.08
CA ALA A 340 17.25 6.87 -2.32
C ALA A 340 16.81 8.09 -1.50
N ILE A 341 17.04 8.06 -0.18
CA ILE A 341 16.63 9.12 0.73
C ILE A 341 17.35 10.44 0.41
N GLU A 342 18.67 10.39 0.14
CA GLU A 342 19.45 11.56 -0.28
C GLU A 342 18.84 12.24 -1.51
N GLN A 343 18.32 11.47 -2.47
CA GLN A 343 17.72 12.01 -3.69
C GLN A 343 16.35 12.61 -3.44
N ILE A 344 15.50 11.96 -2.64
CA ILE A 344 14.16 12.46 -2.29
C ILE A 344 14.29 13.79 -1.55
N HIS A 345 15.17 13.87 -0.54
CA HIS A 345 15.42 15.12 0.18
C HIS A 345 15.96 16.24 -0.70
N ALA A 346 16.67 15.90 -1.78
CA ALA A 346 17.13 16.87 -2.75
C ALA A 346 16.05 17.29 -3.76
N GLY A 347 14.89 16.61 -3.77
CA GLY A 347 13.72 16.94 -4.59
C GLY A 347 13.42 15.97 -5.72
N ALA A 348 13.86 14.70 -5.63
CA ALA A 348 13.38 13.66 -6.55
C ALA A 348 11.91 13.31 -6.26
N ASP A 349 11.07 13.37 -7.29
CA ASP A 349 9.68 12.91 -7.22
C ASP A 349 9.57 11.39 -7.50
N ILE A 350 10.52 10.84 -8.26
CA ILE A 350 10.59 9.44 -8.71
C ILE A 350 12.05 8.99 -8.64
N LEU A 351 12.32 7.71 -8.39
CA LEU A 351 13.68 7.16 -8.39
C LEU A 351 13.90 6.19 -9.55
N ASP A 352 14.92 6.43 -10.36
CA ASP A 352 15.43 5.45 -11.34
C ASP A 352 16.29 4.41 -10.61
N VAL A 353 16.02 3.13 -10.86
CA VAL A 353 16.65 2.00 -10.18
C VAL A 353 17.28 1.08 -11.22
N ASN A 354 18.59 1.22 -11.39
CA ASN A 354 19.43 0.32 -12.18
C ASN A 354 20.42 -0.39 -11.25
N VAL A 355 20.42 -1.72 -11.27
CA VAL A 355 21.39 -2.55 -10.53
C VAL A 355 22.27 -3.40 -11.45
N GLY A 356 22.32 -3.05 -12.74
CA GLY A 356 23.06 -3.79 -13.76
C GLY A 356 24.57 -3.76 -13.53
N LEU A 357 25.14 -4.90 -13.17
CA LEU A 357 26.58 -5.06 -12.95
C LEU A 357 27.04 -6.43 -13.46
N PRO A 358 28.10 -6.50 -14.30
CA PRO A 358 28.65 -7.79 -14.69
C PRO A 358 29.12 -8.59 -13.47
N GLY A 359 28.71 -9.86 -13.39
CA GLY A 359 29.14 -10.79 -12.34
C GLY A 359 28.22 -10.89 -11.13
N ILE A 360 27.06 -10.22 -11.12
CA ILE A 360 26.01 -10.45 -10.13
C ILE A 360 24.76 -11.06 -10.78
N ASP A 361 23.92 -11.68 -9.96
CA ASP A 361 22.54 -12.01 -10.35
C ASP A 361 21.69 -10.73 -10.30
N GLU A 362 21.58 -10.06 -11.45
CA GLU A 362 20.82 -8.80 -11.59
C GLU A 362 19.35 -8.99 -11.21
N LYS A 363 18.74 -10.14 -11.54
CA LYS A 363 17.34 -10.42 -11.24
C LYS A 363 17.10 -10.48 -9.73
N SER A 364 17.90 -11.27 -9.02
CA SER A 364 17.82 -11.37 -7.56
C SER A 364 18.12 -10.04 -6.87
N MET A 365 19.15 -9.32 -7.33
CA MET A 365 19.50 -8.01 -6.78
C MET A 365 18.40 -6.96 -7.02
N MET A 366 17.80 -6.94 -8.21
CA MET A 366 16.72 -6.00 -8.54
C MET A 366 15.51 -6.22 -7.64
N VAL A 367 15.09 -7.47 -7.46
CA VAL A 367 13.96 -7.80 -6.55
C VAL A 367 14.28 -7.36 -5.12
N LYS A 368 15.50 -7.60 -4.63
CA LYS A 368 15.92 -7.15 -3.29
C LYS A 368 15.90 -5.62 -3.18
N ALA A 369 16.45 -4.91 -4.18
CA ALA A 369 16.49 -3.45 -4.19
C ALA A 369 15.08 -2.86 -4.21
N VAL A 370 14.19 -3.36 -5.08
CA VAL A 370 12.78 -2.91 -5.17
C VAL A 370 12.06 -3.11 -3.84
N LYS A 371 12.13 -4.31 -3.25
CA LYS A 371 11.49 -4.62 -1.96
C LYS A 371 12.02 -3.74 -0.83
N ALA A 372 13.33 -3.51 -0.79
CA ALA A 372 13.95 -2.66 0.23
C ALA A 372 13.52 -1.19 0.06
N LEU A 373 13.59 -0.66 -1.16
CA LEU A 373 13.21 0.72 -1.47
C LEU A 373 11.76 0.99 -1.10
N GLN A 374 10.81 0.18 -1.58
CA GLN A 374 9.38 0.39 -1.29
C GLN A 374 9.02 0.24 0.19
N GLY A 375 9.88 -0.41 0.99
CA GLY A 375 9.71 -0.51 2.44
C GLY A 375 10.13 0.76 3.19
N VAL A 376 10.96 1.61 2.56
CA VAL A 376 11.56 2.82 3.17
C VAL A 376 10.97 4.11 2.59
N VAL A 377 10.86 4.17 1.26
CA VAL A 377 10.48 5.39 0.53
C VAL A 377 9.06 5.27 0.00
N ASP A 378 8.38 6.41 -0.07
CA ASP A 378 7.02 6.53 -0.60
C ASP A 378 6.99 7.02 -2.05
N VAL A 379 8.12 7.40 -2.65
CA VAL A 379 8.16 7.81 -4.06
C VAL A 379 8.07 6.61 -5.01
N PRO A 380 7.44 6.76 -6.20
CA PRO A 380 7.41 5.70 -7.20
C PRO A 380 8.79 5.36 -7.76
N LEU A 381 8.92 4.15 -8.30
CA LEU A 381 10.17 3.67 -8.90
C LEU A 381 10.06 3.56 -10.43
N GLN A 382 11.11 3.99 -11.11
CA GLN A 382 11.40 3.65 -12.49
C GLN A 382 12.39 2.47 -12.49
N VAL A 383 11.94 1.31 -12.97
CA VAL A 383 12.74 0.09 -13.03
C VAL A 383 13.56 0.11 -14.31
N ASP A 384 14.88 0.20 -14.18
CA ASP A 384 15.82 0.30 -15.29
C ASP A 384 16.61 -1.02 -15.46
N SER A 385 16.31 -1.73 -16.55
CA SER A 385 17.08 -2.89 -17.00
C SER A 385 16.87 -3.15 -18.49
N THR A 386 17.88 -3.75 -19.11
CA THR A 386 17.83 -4.20 -20.52
C THR A 386 17.41 -5.67 -20.65
N ILE A 387 17.21 -6.38 -19.53
CA ILE A 387 16.92 -7.81 -19.49
C ILE A 387 15.43 -8.03 -19.16
N PRO A 388 14.62 -8.59 -20.08
CA PRO A 388 13.18 -8.79 -19.85
C PRO A 388 12.84 -9.60 -18.58
N GLU A 389 13.63 -10.62 -18.26
CA GLU A 389 13.42 -11.43 -17.05
C GLU A 389 13.65 -10.67 -15.74
N VAL A 390 14.53 -9.65 -15.75
CA VAL A 390 14.77 -8.77 -14.61
C VAL A 390 13.59 -7.81 -14.46
N LEU A 391 13.12 -7.25 -15.58
CA LEU A 391 11.93 -6.39 -15.61
C LEU A 391 10.70 -7.14 -15.09
N GLU A 392 10.42 -8.35 -15.59
CA GLU A 392 9.29 -9.16 -15.12
C GLU A 392 9.36 -9.43 -13.61
N ALA A 393 10.53 -9.81 -13.09
CA ALA A 393 10.70 -10.09 -11.67
C ALA A 393 10.49 -8.84 -10.79
N ALA A 394 11.01 -7.69 -11.23
CA ALA A 394 10.84 -6.41 -10.56
C ALA A 394 9.38 -5.96 -10.59
N LEU A 395 8.72 -6.06 -11.75
CA LEU A 395 7.31 -5.69 -11.93
C LEU A 395 6.39 -6.57 -11.09
N ARG A 396 6.67 -7.86 -10.93
CA ARG A 396 5.93 -8.74 -10.02
C ARG A 396 6.09 -8.30 -8.57
N ALA A 397 7.32 -7.96 -8.15
CA ALA A 397 7.63 -7.56 -6.77
C ALA A 397 7.22 -6.13 -6.39
N TYR A 398 6.98 -5.26 -7.37
CA TYR A 398 6.67 -3.85 -7.10
C TYR A 398 5.25 -3.65 -6.56
N ASN A 399 5.07 -2.88 -5.49
CA ASN A 399 3.74 -2.51 -4.97
C ASN A 399 3.31 -1.13 -5.50
N GLY A 400 2.41 -1.10 -6.49
CA GLY A 400 1.94 0.12 -7.16
C GLY A 400 2.07 0.06 -8.69
N LYS A 401 2.10 1.23 -9.34
CA LYS A 401 2.32 1.41 -10.77
C LYS A 401 3.73 1.97 -11.05
N PRO A 402 4.68 1.14 -11.51
CA PRO A 402 6.05 1.58 -11.80
C PRO A 402 6.17 2.15 -13.22
N ILE A 403 7.33 2.72 -13.52
CA ILE A 403 7.75 3.07 -14.89
C ILE A 403 8.80 2.04 -15.34
N VAL A 404 8.61 1.42 -16.51
CA VAL A 404 9.62 0.54 -17.14
C VAL A 404 10.56 1.39 -17.98
N ASN A 405 11.86 1.32 -17.69
CA ASN A 405 12.94 1.90 -18.48
C ASN A 405 13.80 0.75 -19.04
N SER A 406 13.65 0.34 -20.29
CA SER A 406 12.82 0.95 -21.34
C SER A 406 12.47 -0.03 -22.46
N VAL A 407 11.62 0.43 -23.38
CA VAL A 407 11.40 -0.18 -24.71
C VAL A 407 12.05 0.71 -25.78
N ASN A 408 12.48 0.14 -26.89
CA ASN A 408 12.95 0.91 -28.06
C ASN A 408 12.16 0.52 -29.33
N ALA A 409 12.49 1.10 -30.48
CA ALA A 409 11.72 0.89 -31.71
C ALA A 409 12.12 -0.37 -32.50
N GLU A 410 13.04 -1.20 -31.99
CA GLU A 410 13.32 -2.54 -32.53
C GLU A 410 12.15 -3.48 -32.22
N ASP A 411 11.78 -4.31 -33.20
CA ASP A 411 10.63 -5.22 -33.05
C ASP A 411 10.84 -6.21 -31.90
N SER A 412 12.08 -6.68 -31.71
CA SER A 412 12.45 -7.57 -30.59
C SER A 412 12.26 -6.91 -29.22
N SER A 413 12.56 -5.62 -29.07
CA SER A 413 12.35 -4.89 -27.82
C SER A 413 10.86 -4.74 -27.53
N ILE A 414 10.08 -4.35 -28.54
CA ILE A 414 8.62 -4.19 -28.45
C ILE A 414 7.95 -5.50 -28.03
N GLU A 415 8.28 -6.60 -28.71
CA GLU A 415 7.69 -7.92 -28.46
C GLU A 415 8.03 -8.51 -27.09
N ASN A 416 9.16 -8.12 -26.50
CA ASN A 416 9.58 -8.61 -25.17
C ASN A 416 9.14 -7.70 -24.02
N VAL A 417 9.06 -6.38 -24.23
CA VAL A 417 8.81 -5.41 -23.14
C VAL A 417 7.34 -5.02 -23.03
N LEU A 418 6.66 -4.70 -24.14
CA LEU A 418 5.26 -4.22 -24.07
C LEU A 418 4.27 -5.25 -23.48
N PRO A 419 4.40 -6.57 -23.73
CA PRO A 419 3.57 -7.55 -23.04
C PRO A 419 3.73 -7.52 -21.52
N LEU A 420 4.95 -7.30 -21.02
CA LEU A 420 5.21 -7.19 -19.57
C LEU A 420 4.58 -5.91 -19.01
N VAL A 421 4.74 -4.79 -19.71
CA VAL A 421 4.12 -3.49 -19.35
C VAL A 421 2.60 -3.66 -19.24
N LYS A 422 1.97 -4.31 -20.23
CA LYS A 422 0.53 -4.56 -20.22
C LYS A 422 0.11 -5.51 -19.10
N ARG A 423 0.85 -6.61 -18.88
CA ARG A 423 0.52 -7.63 -17.88
C ARG A 423 0.54 -7.09 -16.45
N TYR A 424 1.52 -6.25 -16.13
CA TYR A 424 1.70 -5.71 -14.78
C TYR A 424 1.17 -4.28 -14.59
N GLY A 425 0.59 -3.68 -15.64
CA GLY A 425 -0.03 -2.36 -15.56
C GLY A 425 0.94 -1.19 -15.41
N ALA A 426 2.18 -1.32 -15.91
CA ALA A 426 3.21 -0.29 -15.77
C ALA A 426 3.06 0.84 -16.80
N ALA A 427 3.68 1.99 -16.54
CA ALA A 427 4.03 2.93 -17.59
C ALA A 427 5.36 2.52 -18.25
N VAL A 428 5.68 3.06 -19.43
CA VAL A 428 6.89 2.70 -20.17
C VAL A 428 7.59 3.91 -20.80
N VAL A 429 8.91 3.92 -20.69
CA VAL A 429 9.79 4.85 -21.43
C VAL A 429 10.16 4.22 -22.77
N GLY A 430 9.78 4.88 -23.87
CA GLY A 430 10.13 4.55 -25.24
C GLY A 430 11.34 5.34 -25.72
N LEU A 431 12.46 4.66 -25.98
CA LEU A 431 13.68 5.25 -26.53
C LEU A 431 13.56 5.38 -28.06
N THR A 432 13.82 6.57 -28.57
CA THR A 432 13.80 6.86 -30.02
C THR A 432 15.04 6.34 -30.76
N LEU A 433 15.31 5.04 -30.67
CA LEU A 433 16.37 4.33 -31.41
C LEU A 433 15.83 3.03 -32.02
N ASP A 434 16.47 2.58 -33.11
CA ASP A 434 16.18 1.32 -33.80
C ASP A 434 17.48 0.55 -34.11
N GLU A 435 17.43 -0.48 -34.98
CA GLU A 435 18.60 -1.30 -35.32
C GLU A 435 19.75 -0.50 -35.95
N ASN A 436 19.48 0.69 -36.50
CA ASN A 436 20.47 1.60 -37.07
C ASN A 436 21.05 2.58 -36.03
N GLY A 437 20.66 2.43 -34.76
CA GLY A 437 21.06 3.27 -33.65
C GLY A 437 20.21 4.53 -33.50
N ILE A 438 20.81 5.58 -32.94
CA ILE A 438 20.11 6.83 -32.60
C ILE A 438 20.02 7.73 -33.85
N PRO A 439 18.81 8.11 -34.31
CA PRO A 439 18.68 9.01 -35.44
C PRO A 439 19.23 10.41 -35.12
N LYS A 440 19.87 11.04 -36.12
CA LYS A 440 20.44 12.39 -35.98
C LYS A 440 19.40 13.51 -36.07
N SER A 441 18.35 13.32 -36.85
CA SER A 441 17.29 14.32 -37.08
C SER A 441 16.11 14.16 -36.12
N ALA A 442 15.52 15.27 -35.69
CA ALA A 442 14.28 15.27 -34.92
C ALA A 442 13.13 14.53 -35.62
N ASP A 443 13.03 14.64 -36.95
CA ASP A 443 11.98 14.00 -37.75
C ASP A 443 11.97 12.48 -37.61
N LYS A 444 13.13 11.84 -37.77
CA LYS A 444 13.24 10.39 -37.59
C LYS A 444 12.95 9.96 -36.15
N ARG A 445 13.38 10.72 -35.13
CA ARG A 445 13.07 10.41 -33.73
C ARG A 445 11.57 10.47 -33.47
N PHE A 446 10.88 11.45 -34.05
CA PHE A 446 9.43 11.56 -34.00
C PHE A 446 8.72 10.35 -34.63
N GLU A 447 9.17 9.88 -35.79
CA GLU A 447 8.59 8.69 -36.43
C GLU A 447 8.79 7.43 -35.57
N LEU A 448 9.94 7.26 -34.93
CA LEU A 448 10.16 6.15 -34.00
C LEU A 448 9.29 6.26 -32.74
N ALA A 449 9.12 7.47 -32.19
CA ALA A 449 8.21 7.70 -31.07
C ALA A 449 6.77 7.32 -31.42
N LYS A 450 6.32 7.68 -32.64
CA LYS A 450 5.01 7.30 -33.16
C LYS A 450 4.87 5.79 -33.32
N LYS A 451 5.89 5.10 -33.87
CA LYS A 451 5.91 3.63 -33.97
C LYS A 451 5.71 2.98 -32.60
N ILE A 452 6.42 3.45 -31.57
CA ILE A 452 6.32 2.94 -30.20
C ILE A 452 4.92 3.16 -29.63
N LEU A 453 4.36 4.37 -29.80
CA LEU A 453 2.99 4.68 -29.37
C LEU A 453 1.97 3.76 -30.04
N ASP A 454 2.01 3.65 -31.36
CA ASP A 454 1.06 2.84 -32.13
C ASP A 454 1.10 1.38 -31.66
N LYS A 455 2.30 0.84 -31.41
CA LYS A 455 2.49 -0.51 -30.86
C LYS A 455 1.98 -0.65 -29.43
N ALA A 456 2.23 0.32 -28.56
CA ALA A 456 1.70 0.30 -27.20
C ALA A 456 0.15 0.28 -27.19
N LEU A 457 -0.49 1.06 -28.06
CA LEU A 457 -1.94 1.06 -28.22
C LEU A 457 -2.47 -0.29 -28.73
N GLU A 458 -1.76 -0.95 -29.65
CA GLU A 458 -2.10 -2.31 -30.12
C GLU A 458 -2.12 -3.34 -28.98
N TYR A 459 -1.19 -3.24 -28.01
CA TYR A 459 -1.17 -4.07 -26.80
C TYR A 459 -2.20 -3.64 -25.73
N GLY A 460 -2.95 -2.56 -25.97
CA GLY A 460 -3.92 -2.00 -25.02
C GLY A 460 -3.27 -1.27 -23.85
N ILE A 461 -2.06 -0.74 -24.03
CA ILE A 461 -1.43 0.23 -23.12
C ILE A 461 -1.96 1.61 -23.46
N ARG A 462 -2.33 2.39 -22.45
CA ARG A 462 -2.93 3.71 -22.65
C ARG A 462 -1.88 4.69 -23.15
N LYS A 463 -2.31 5.69 -23.93
CA LYS A 463 -1.44 6.77 -24.40
C LYS A 463 -0.76 7.49 -23.24
N GLU A 464 -1.50 7.70 -22.16
CA GLU A 464 -1.08 8.37 -20.93
C GLU A 464 -0.01 7.58 -20.16
N ASP A 465 0.26 6.32 -20.52
CA ASP A 465 1.25 5.44 -19.91
C ASP A 465 2.50 5.24 -20.80
N VAL A 466 2.58 5.95 -21.94
CA VAL A 466 3.72 5.93 -22.87
C VAL A 466 4.48 7.26 -22.78
N TYR A 467 5.71 7.19 -22.29
CA TYR A 467 6.60 8.36 -22.17
C TYR A 467 7.76 8.21 -23.15
N ILE A 468 8.19 9.29 -23.80
CA ILE A 468 9.19 9.20 -24.87
C ILE A 468 10.49 9.86 -24.48
N ASP A 469 11.59 9.10 -24.58
CA ASP A 469 12.95 9.62 -24.51
C ASP A 469 13.49 9.89 -25.93
N CYS A 470 13.67 11.18 -26.21
CA CYS A 470 14.22 11.65 -27.49
C CYS A 470 15.75 11.53 -27.58
N LEU A 471 16.40 10.89 -26.60
CA LEU A 471 17.82 10.58 -26.48
C LEU A 471 18.75 11.79 -26.54
N THR A 472 19.24 12.20 -25.36
CA THR A 472 20.25 13.24 -25.23
C THR A 472 21.60 12.76 -25.79
N LEU A 473 22.07 13.41 -26.86
CA LEU A 473 23.41 13.20 -27.40
C LEU A 473 24.45 14.10 -26.72
N THR A 474 25.68 13.61 -26.64
CA THR A 474 26.78 14.31 -25.99
C THR A 474 27.33 15.45 -26.86
N ALA A 475 27.33 16.67 -26.32
CA ALA A 475 27.74 17.88 -27.04
C ALA A 475 29.21 17.88 -27.47
N SER A 476 30.09 17.17 -26.77
CA SER A 476 31.53 17.08 -27.13
C SER A 476 31.78 16.26 -28.40
N ALA A 477 30.87 15.36 -28.77
CA ALA A 477 31.03 14.44 -29.91
C ALA A 477 30.03 14.72 -31.04
N GLU A 478 28.80 15.09 -30.71
CA GLU A 478 27.67 15.20 -31.64
C GLU A 478 27.01 16.59 -31.56
N GLN A 479 27.84 17.64 -31.53
CA GLN A 479 27.40 19.02 -31.25
C GLN A 479 26.26 19.51 -32.15
N GLU A 480 26.30 19.20 -33.45
CA GLU A 480 25.27 19.59 -34.43
C GLU A 480 23.90 18.97 -34.11
N ASN A 481 23.86 17.86 -33.38
CA ASN A 481 22.66 17.10 -33.09
C ASN A 481 22.05 17.42 -31.71
N VAL A 482 22.71 18.26 -30.90
CA VAL A 482 22.22 18.64 -29.56
C VAL A 482 20.80 19.23 -29.64
N MET A 483 20.60 20.19 -30.56
CA MET A 483 19.30 20.83 -30.73
C MET A 483 18.24 19.91 -31.35
N GLN A 484 18.66 18.86 -32.06
CA GLN A 484 17.72 17.88 -32.62
C GLN A 484 17.00 17.10 -31.52
N THR A 485 17.65 16.85 -30.37
CA THR A 485 17.00 16.28 -29.18
C THR A 485 15.87 17.16 -28.69
N VAL A 486 16.13 18.46 -28.49
CA VAL A 486 15.16 19.41 -27.93
C VAL A 486 14.02 19.68 -28.92
N ASN A 487 14.33 19.75 -30.21
CA ASN A 487 13.32 19.87 -31.26
C ASN A 487 12.41 18.62 -31.32
N ALA A 488 12.98 17.41 -31.15
CA ALA A 488 12.19 16.18 -31.08
C ALA A 488 11.25 16.16 -29.87
N VAL A 489 11.72 16.60 -28.69
CA VAL A 489 10.89 16.74 -27.48
C VAL A 489 9.68 17.64 -27.74
N GLU A 490 9.91 18.82 -28.34
CA GLU A 490 8.82 19.76 -28.66
C GLU A 490 7.79 19.15 -29.60
N ARG A 491 8.25 18.42 -30.63
CA ARG A 491 7.35 17.76 -31.58
C ARG A 491 6.56 16.62 -30.94
N VAL A 492 7.21 15.76 -30.17
CA VAL A 492 6.54 14.66 -29.46
C VAL A 492 5.50 15.21 -28.48
N LYS A 493 5.84 16.28 -27.74
CA LYS A 493 4.91 16.93 -26.82
C LYS A 493 3.69 17.52 -27.52
N ASN A 494 3.90 18.30 -28.58
CA ASN A 494 2.85 19.11 -29.20
C ASN A 494 2.05 18.37 -30.27
N GLU A 495 2.70 17.51 -31.06
CA GLU A 495 2.06 16.81 -32.18
C GLU A 495 1.53 15.42 -31.77
N LEU A 496 2.26 14.65 -30.94
CA LEU A 496 1.76 13.37 -30.41
C LEU A 496 1.00 13.53 -29.10
N GLY A 497 1.20 14.60 -28.33
CA GLY A 497 0.55 14.79 -27.04
C GLY A 497 1.02 13.82 -25.97
N LEU A 498 2.27 13.36 -26.04
CA LEU A 498 2.86 12.41 -25.08
C LEU A 498 3.65 13.15 -24.00
N LYS A 499 3.88 12.46 -22.87
CA LYS A 499 4.88 12.92 -21.91
C LYS A 499 6.28 12.61 -22.42
N THR A 500 7.22 13.49 -22.11
CA THR A 500 8.61 13.34 -22.56
C THR A 500 9.56 13.16 -21.38
N VAL A 501 10.57 12.32 -21.59
CA VAL A 501 11.62 11.95 -20.63
C VAL A 501 12.96 12.28 -21.26
N LEU A 502 13.96 12.66 -20.47
CA LEU A 502 15.33 12.77 -20.97
C LEU A 502 16.35 12.47 -19.88
N GLY A 503 17.34 11.64 -20.19
CA GLY A 503 18.63 11.61 -19.49
C GLY A 503 19.41 12.91 -19.70
N VAL A 504 19.23 13.89 -18.82
CA VAL A 504 19.79 15.25 -18.98
C VAL A 504 21.31 15.24 -18.85
N SER A 505 21.85 14.43 -17.95
CA SER A 505 23.27 14.38 -17.61
C SER A 505 24.19 13.94 -18.76
N ASN A 506 23.63 13.32 -19.80
CA ASN A 506 24.38 12.78 -20.94
C ASN A 506 24.94 13.88 -21.87
N ILE A 507 24.34 15.08 -21.85
CA ILE A 507 24.73 16.20 -22.72
C ILE A 507 26.19 16.61 -22.54
N SER A 508 26.70 16.50 -21.32
CA SER A 508 28.00 17.04 -20.91
C SER A 508 29.12 16.01 -20.79
N PHE A 509 28.91 14.76 -21.21
CA PHE A 509 29.98 13.76 -21.17
C PHE A 509 31.23 14.25 -21.94
N GLY A 510 32.40 14.07 -21.33
CA GLY A 510 33.68 14.53 -21.89
C GLY A 510 33.95 16.04 -21.81
N LEU A 511 33.04 16.85 -21.24
CA LEU A 511 33.24 18.30 -21.08
C LEU A 511 33.63 18.69 -19.63
N PRO A 512 34.44 19.75 -19.44
CA PRO A 512 34.64 20.37 -18.14
C PRO A 512 33.38 21.14 -17.70
N SER A 513 33.27 21.44 -16.41
CA SER A 513 32.18 22.26 -15.84
C SER A 513 30.78 21.78 -16.25
N ARG A 514 30.58 20.45 -16.22
CA ARG A 514 29.38 19.75 -16.67
C ARG A 514 28.07 20.34 -16.15
N GLU A 515 28.08 20.77 -14.90
CA GLU A 515 26.93 21.40 -14.24
C GLU A 515 26.40 22.60 -15.02
N ILE A 516 27.28 23.46 -15.57
CA ILE A 516 26.88 24.63 -16.35
C ILE A 516 26.10 24.21 -17.60
N VAL A 517 26.62 23.21 -18.32
CA VAL A 517 25.99 22.72 -19.55
C VAL A 517 24.66 22.03 -19.22
N ASN A 518 24.64 21.19 -18.19
CA ASN A 518 23.47 20.39 -17.82
C ASN A 518 22.26 21.26 -17.45
N HIS A 519 22.41 22.25 -16.57
CA HIS A 519 21.25 23.03 -16.10
C HIS A 519 20.75 24.02 -17.16
N ASN A 520 21.62 24.56 -18.01
CA ASN A 520 21.19 25.38 -19.15
C ASN A 520 20.45 24.54 -20.20
N PHE A 521 20.98 23.33 -20.52
CA PHE A 521 20.29 22.39 -21.41
C PHE A 521 18.94 21.94 -20.84
N LEU A 522 18.87 21.67 -19.52
CA LEU A 522 17.64 21.35 -18.83
C LEU A 522 16.59 22.45 -19.01
N MET A 523 16.95 23.72 -18.77
CA MET A 523 16.02 24.84 -18.98
C MET A 523 15.50 24.88 -20.42
N MET A 524 16.39 24.70 -21.41
CA MET A 524 15.97 24.63 -22.82
C MET A 524 14.98 23.49 -23.07
N ALA A 525 15.25 22.29 -22.55
CA ALA A 525 14.36 21.14 -22.71
C ALA A 525 13.01 21.34 -22.00
N LEU A 526 12.99 21.90 -20.79
CA LEU A 526 11.76 22.20 -20.05
C LEU A 526 10.86 23.16 -20.83
N THR A 527 11.42 24.26 -21.36
CA THR A 527 10.66 25.21 -22.20
C THR A 527 10.12 24.62 -23.49
N LYS A 528 10.64 23.45 -23.87
CA LYS A 528 10.26 22.71 -25.08
C LYS A 528 9.38 21.51 -24.79
N GLY A 529 8.97 21.32 -23.54
CA GLY A 529 7.96 20.33 -23.16
C GLY A 529 8.49 19.10 -22.43
N LEU A 530 9.73 19.14 -21.91
CA LEU A 530 10.26 18.09 -21.03
C LEU A 530 9.43 17.96 -19.75
N ASP A 531 8.89 16.77 -19.49
CA ASP A 531 8.10 16.47 -18.28
C ASP A 531 8.93 15.73 -17.21
N LEU A 532 9.81 14.83 -17.64
CA LEU A 532 10.49 13.89 -16.75
C LEU A 532 12.02 13.94 -16.97
N PRO A 533 12.72 14.95 -16.42
CA PRO A 533 14.18 14.96 -16.42
C PRO A 533 14.73 13.84 -15.51
N ILE A 534 15.46 12.90 -16.10
CA ILE A 534 16.35 11.98 -15.38
C ILE A 534 17.66 12.73 -15.11
N MET A 535 17.93 13.01 -13.84
CA MET A 535 19.05 13.84 -13.42
C MET A 535 19.48 13.56 -11.98
N ASN A 536 20.65 14.08 -11.58
CA ASN A 536 21.10 14.05 -10.19
C ASN A 536 20.45 15.20 -9.39
N PRO A 537 19.51 14.92 -8.47
CA PRO A 537 18.82 15.97 -7.71
C PRO A 537 19.73 16.63 -6.67
N ASN A 538 20.82 15.97 -6.25
CA ASN A 538 21.74 16.52 -5.25
C ASN A 538 22.62 17.66 -5.79
N ILE A 539 22.51 18.00 -7.08
CA ILE A 539 23.13 19.18 -7.66
C ILE A 539 22.13 20.33 -7.58
N ASP A 540 22.37 21.28 -6.66
CA ASP A 540 21.44 22.38 -6.36
C ASP A 540 21.03 23.18 -7.61
N SER A 541 21.96 23.50 -8.51
CA SER A 541 21.63 24.25 -9.74
C SER A 541 20.65 23.52 -10.65
N MET A 542 20.64 22.18 -10.64
CA MET A 542 19.73 21.39 -11.46
C MET A 542 18.31 21.46 -10.89
N THR A 543 18.14 21.26 -9.58
CA THR A 543 16.82 21.33 -8.95
C THR A 543 16.30 22.75 -8.86
N ALA A 544 17.20 23.73 -8.67
CA ALA A 544 16.91 25.15 -8.80
C ALA A 544 16.36 25.51 -10.18
N THR A 545 16.88 24.89 -11.24
CA THR A 545 16.40 25.11 -12.62
C THR A 545 14.95 24.64 -12.78
N VAL A 546 14.59 23.48 -12.22
CA VAL A 546 13.21 22.98 -12.24
C VAL A 546 12.28 23.88 -11.43
N ARG A 547 12.68 24.28 -10.22
CA ARG A 547 11.88 25.22 -9.37
C ARG A 547 11.72 26.58 -10.05
N ALA A 548 12.78 27.13 -10.62
CA ALA A 548 12.73 28.38 -11.38
C ALA A 548 11.82 28.26 -12.60
N TYR A 549 11.87 27.15 -13.33
CA TYR A 549 10.93 26.90 -14.42
C TYR A 549 9.48 26.89 -13.91
N LYS A 550 9.17 26.16 -12.83
CA LYS A 550 7.83 26.10 -12.24
C LYS A 550 7.34 27.49 -11.81
N LEU A 551 8.21 28.30 -11.20
CA LEU A 551 7.94 29.70 -10.86
C LEU A 551 7.62 30.54 -12.10
N LEU A 552 8.51 30.54 -13.10
CA LEU A 552 8.41 31.38 -14.28
C LEU A 552 7.23 31.01 -15.19
N THR A 553 6.80 29.74 -15.17
CA THR A 553 5.67 29.24 -15.96
C THR A 553 4.35 29.23 -15.20
N ASN A 554 4.30 29.84 -14.01
CA ASN A 554 3.09 29.96 -13.18
C ASN A 554 2.52 28.60 -12.72
N ILE A 555 3.38 27.58 -12.60
CA ILE A 555 3.07 26.29 -11.95
C ILE A 555 3.17 26.46 -10.43
N ASP A 556 4.25 27.08 -9.94
CA ASP A 556 4.41 27.45 -8.53
C ASP A 556 3.60 28.72 -8.23
N LYS A 557 2.29 28.53 -7.98
CA LYS A 557 1.36 29.63 -7.71
C LYS A 557 1.73 30.35 -6.41
N ASN A 558 1.81 31.68 -6.48
CA ASN A 558 2.23 32.54 -5.38
C ASN A 558 3.69 32.31 -4.91
N SER A 559 4.50 31.62 -5.72
CA SER A 559 5.91 31.38 -5.44
C SER A 559 6.17 30.60 -4.13
N VAL A 560 5.22 29.76 -3.70
CA VAL A 560 5.26 29.08 -2.39
C VAL A 560 6.45 28.14 -2.31
N ASP A 561 6.65 27.29 -3.33
CA ASP A 561 7.75 26.33 -3.38
C ASP A 561 9.10 27.05 -3.52
N PHE A 562 9.16 28.09 -4.34
CA PHE A 562 10.39 28.85 -4.51
C PHE A 562 10.80 29.60 -3.23
N ILE A 563 9.85 30.25 -2.54
CA ILE A 563 10.12 30.98 -1.29
C ILE A 563 10.47 30.01 -0.16
N SER A 564 9.83 28.83 -0.07
CA SER A 564 10.16 27.86 0.97
C SER A 564 11.63 27.39 0.89
N HIS A 565 12.18 27.28 -0.32
CA HIS A 565 13.56 26.86 -0.55
C HIS A 565 14.58 28.01 -0.52
N TYR A 566 14.20 29.24 -0.89
CA TYR A 566 15.15 30.36 -1.06
C TYR A 566 14.85 31.64 -0.25
N GLY A 567 13.74 31.70 0.48
CA GLY A 567 13.22 32.90 1.14
C GLY A 567 13.82 33.27 2.50
N GLY A 568 14.66 32.40 3.09
CA GLY A 568 15.39 32.70 4.33
C GLY A 568 16.62 33.57 4.09
N GLU A 569 17.01 34.40 5.08
CA GLU A 569 18.30 35.11 5.05
C GLU A 569 19.44 34.09 4.85
N LYS A 570 20.10 34.18 3.68
CA LYS A 570 21.31 33.41 3.40
C LYS A 570 22.37 33.77 4.44
N LYS A 571 22.62 32.89 5.41
CA LYS A 571 23.97 32.77 5.98
C LYS A 571 24.89 32.54 4.78
N THR A 572 25.72 33.52 4.46
CA THR A 572 26.80 33.39 3.47
C THR A 572 27.61 32.15 3.84
N ALA A 573 27.41 31.07 3.09
CA ALA A 573 28.23 29.88 3.20
C ALA A 573 29.67 30.26 2.79
N PRO A 574 30.69 29.93 3.58
CA PRO A 574 32.07 29.91 3.12
C PRO A 574 32.19 28.93 1.94
N ALA A 575 33.14 29.20 1.05
CA ALA A 575 33.43 28.41 -0.14
C ALA A 575 33.42 26.89 0.12
N ALA A 576 32.85 26.15 -0.83
CA ALA A 576 32.71 24.70 -0.81
C ALA A 576 34.04 23.98 -0.51
N THR A 577 34.16 23.49 0.73
CA THR A 577 34.90 22.27 1.04
C THR A 577 33.86 21.17 1.18
N GLY A 578 33.92 20.17 0.30
CA GLY A 578 32.98 19.05 0.27
C GLY A 578 33.04 18.15 1.50
N THR A 579 32.41 18.56 2.59
CA THR A 579 32.05 17.66 3.69
C THR A 579 30.64 17.14 3.45
N LYS A 580 30.53 15.81 3.30
CA LYS A 580 29.27 15.05 3.26
C LYS A 580 28.36 15.52 4.41
N ALA A 581 27.06 15.61 4.18
CA ALA A 581 26.11 15.54 5.28
C ALA A 581 26.32 14.17 5.95
N GLU A 582 26.87 14.15 7.16
CA GLU A 582 27.00 12.91 7.92
C GLU A 582 25.59 12.49 8.37
N ILE A 583 25.24 11.24 8.05
CA ILE A 583 24.04 10.57 8.57
C ILE A 583 24.23 10.45 10.09
N ASP A 584 23.42 11.15 10.87
CA ASP A 584 23.39 11.04 12.33
C ASP A 584 22.36 9.97 12.79
N LEU A 585 22.42 9.59 14.05
CA LEU A 585 21.57 8.52 14.59
C LEU A 585 20.07 8.85 14.49
N PRO A 586 19.58 10.07 14.84
CA PRO A 586 18.18 10.44 14.68
C PRO A 586 17.72 10.32 13.23
N TYR A 587 18.52 10.79 12.27
CA TYR A 587 18.22 10.65 10.85
C TYR A 587 18.11 9.19 10.42
N ALA A 588 19.05 8.34 10.85
CA ALA A 588 19.03 6.92 10.50
C ALA A 588 17.77 6.22 11.04
N ILE A 589 17.33 6.58 12.26
CA ILE A 589 16.10 6.06 12.87
C ILE A 589 14.87 6.55 12.11
N GLU A 590 14.74 7.86 11.88
CA GLU A 590 13.59 8.47 11.19
C GLU A 590 13.38 7.90 9.77
N ASN A 591 14.46 7.51 9.08
CA ASN A 591 14.42 6.98 7.73
C ASN A 591 14.57 5.44 7.65
N GLY A 592 14.47 4.72 8.77
CA GLY A 592 14.45 3.25 8.71
C GLY A 592 15.77 2.58 8.34
N LEU A 593 16.92 3.25 8.49
CA LEU A 593 18.25 2.74 8.14
C LEU A 593 18.84 1.87 9.26
N LYS A 594 18.39 0.61 9.31
CA LYS A 594 18.66 -0.32 10.42
C LYS A 594 20.14 -0.52 10.72
N LYS A 595 20.96 -0.77 9.70
CA LYS A 595 22.39 -1.07 9.87
C LYS A 595 23.19 0.17 10.21
N GLU A 596 22.95 1.29 9.53
CA GLU A 596 23.60 2.58 9.84
C GLU A 596 23.29 3.01 11.26
N ALA A 597 22.03 2.90 11.69
CA ALA A 597 21.64 3.26 13.04
C ALA A 597 22.34 2.38 14.08
N ALA A 598 22.48 1.08 13.83
CA ALA A 598 23.23 0.16 14.67
C ALA A 598 24.72 0.54 14.74
N ASP A 599 25.37 0.82 13.60
CA ASP A 599 26.77 1.21 13.52
C ASP A 599 27.05 2.57 14.18
N LEU A 600 26.16 3.55 13.99
CA LEU A 600 26.21 4.86 14.62
C LEU A 600 26.04 4.73 16.14
N THR A 601 25.12 3.88 16.59
CA THR A 601 24.93 3.58 18.01
C THR A 601 26.19 2.96 18.61
N ALA A 602 26.81 1.99 17.94
CA ALA A 602 28.06 1.37 18.39
C ALA A 602 29.22 2.37 18.51
N LYS A 603 29.29 3.36 17.60
CA LYS A 603 30.26 4.47 17.70
C LYS A 603 29.94 5.41 18.86
N LEU A 604 28.68 5.84 19.00
CA LEU A 604 28.26 6.76 20.07
C LEU A 604 28.46 6.17 21.46
N LEU A 605 28.31 4.85 21.63
CA LEU A 605 28.57 4.15 22.90
C LEU A 605 30.03 4.23 23.39
N GLN A 606 30.97 4.61 22.53
CA GLN A 606 32.36 4.85 22.91
C GLN A 606 32.54 6.17 23.68
N GLU A 607 31.66 7.14 23.46
CA GLU A 607 31.79 8.51 23.96
C GLU A 607 30.60 8.95 24.84
N THR A 608 29.46 8.27 24.74
CA THR A 608 28.18 8.63 25.38
C THR A 608 27.64 7.47 26.20
N GLU A 609 27.11 7.76 27.39
CA GLU A 609 26.44 6.73 28.19
C GLU A 609 25.20 6.17 27.47
N ALA A 610 25.03 4.84 27.54
CA ALA A 610 23.93 4.12 26.89
C ALA A 610 22.55 4.76 27.13
N MET A 611 22.25 5.16 28.37
CA MET A 611 20.95 5.75 28.71
C MET A 611 20.73 7.14 28.09
N ASN A 612 21.79 7.91 27.84
CA ASN A 612 21.65 9.21 27.18
C ASN A 612 21.34 9.01 25.69
N ILE A 613 21.95 8.01 25.04
CA ILE A 613 21.59 7.65 23.66
C ILE A 613 20.11 7.23 23.59
N VAL A 614 19.64 6.44 24.57
CA VAL A 614 18.22 6.06 24.66
C VAL A 614 17.31 7.27 24.86
N ASN A 615 17.56 8.09 25.88
CA ASN A 615 16.64 9.13 26.32
C ASN A 615 16.68 10.38 25.41
N ASP A 616 17.84 10.72 24.86
CA ASP A 616 18.03 11.98 24.14
C ASP A 616 17.99 11.81 22.62
N MET A 617 18.10 10.57 22.09
CA MET A 617 18.14 10.31 20.64
C MET A 617 17.07 9.31 20.19
N LEU A 618 17.02 8.11 20.79
CA LEU A 618 16.09 7.06 20.38
C LEU A 618 14.63 7.39 20.71
N ILE A 619 14.34 7.75 21.97
CA ILE A 619 12.98 8.08 22.40
C ILE A 619 12.42 9.29 21.65
N PRO A 620 13.15 10.42 21.50
CA PRO A 620 12.64 11.57 20.76
C PRO A 620 12.35 11.26 19.28
N ALA A 621 13.17 10.43 18.63
CA ALA A 621 12.91 10.00 17.25
C ALA A 621 11.62 9.15 17.15
N LEU A 622 11.40 8.24 18.10
CA LEU A 622 10.17 7.44 18.18
C LEU A 622 8.94 8.32 18.50
N ASP A 623 9.06 9.26 19.45
CA ASP A 623 7.98 10.19 19.82
C ASP A 623 7.59 11.09 18.63
N LYS A 624 8.57 11.55 17.84
CA LYS A 624 8.34 12.30 16.60
C LYS A 624 7.61 11.44 15.57
N ALA A 625 8.08 10.22 15.30
CA ALA A 625 7.44 9.32 14.35
C ALA A 625 5.99 8.98 14.77
N GLY A 626 5.76 8.74 16.05
CA GLY A 626 4.42 8.56 16.60
C GLY A 626 3.53 9.81 16.41
N ALA A 627 4.07 11.02 16.64
CA ALA A 627 3.33 12.26 16.41
C ALA A 627 3.05 12.55 14.93
N GLU A 628 3.90 12.09 14.01
CA GLU A 628 3.65 12.20 12.57
C GLU A 628 2.65 11.15 12.08
N PHE A 629 2.61 9.96 12.68
CA PHE A 629 1.57 8.96 12.46
C PHE A 629 0.17 9.48 12.87
N GLU A 630 0.05 10.09 14.06
CA GLU A 630 -1.22 10.71 14.51
C GLU A 630 -1.70 11.83 13.58
N LYS A 631 -0.77 12.54 12.94
CA LYS A 631 -1.08 13.62 11.97
C LYS A 631 -1.37 13.08 10.57
N GLY A 632 -1.32 11.76 10.35
CA GLY A 632 -1.47 11.12 9.04
C GLY A 632 -0.34 11.43 8.07
N LYS A 633 0.83 11.84 8.57
CA LYS A 633 2.04 12.12 7.76
C LYS A 633 2.91 10.88 7.58
N LEU A 634 3.01 10.04 8.61
CA LEU A 634 3.58 8.70 8.52
C LEU A 634 2.45 7.67 8.55
N PHE A 635 2.67 6.53 7.91
CA PHE A 635 1.76 5.40 7.93
C PHE A 635 2.39 4.22 8.66
N LEU A 636 1.57 3.20 8.92
CA LEU A 636 1.96 2.06 9.75
C LEU A 636 3.28 1.38 9.29
N PRO A 637 3.54 1.14 7.99
CA PRO A 637 4.81 0.56 7.56
C PRO A 637 6.03 1.41 7.97
N GLN A 638 5.96 2.74 7.80
CA GLN A 638 7.06 3.62 8.21
C GLN A 638 7.23 3.65 9.73
N LEU A 639 6.12 3.68 10.48
CA LEU A 639 6.19 3.63 11.95
C LEU A 639 6.86 2.34 12.44
N ILE A 640 6.48 1.18 11.89
CA ILE A 640 7.08 -0.11 12.20
C ILE A 640 8.55 -0.15 11.79
N GLN A 641 8.91 0.48 10.67
CA GLN A 641 10.29 0.54 10.22
C GLN A 641 11.16 1.41 11.15
N THR A 642 10.73 2.61 11.51
CA THR A 642 11.40 3.46 12.50
C THR A 642 11.59 2.71 13.82
N ALA A 643 10.53 2.02 14.27
CA ALA A 643 10.55 1.13 15.42
C ALA A 643 11.60 0.01 15.29
N GLY A 644 11.62 -0.72 14.18
CA GLY A 644 12.57 -1.81 13.93
C GLY A 644 14.03 -1.34 13.83
N THR A 645 14.26 -0.11 13.36
CA THR A 645 15.57 0.54 13.36
C THR A 645 15.99 0.92 14.77
N ALA A 646 15.10 1.52 15.56
CA ALA A 646 15.37 1.79 16.97
C ALA A 646 15.65 0.50 17.76
N GLN A 647 14.93 -0.59 17.47
CA GLN A 647 15.17 -1.91 18.07
C GLN A 647 16.60 -2.41 17.81
N ALA A 648 17.12 -2.25 16.59
CA ALA A 648 18.51 -2.61 16.28
C ALA A 648 19.51 -1.81 17.11
N CYS A 649 19.26 -0.52 17.33
CA CYS A 649 20.06 0.31 18.23
C CYS A 649 19.97 -0.19 19.68
N PHE A 650 18.76 -0.53 20.16
CA PHE A 650 18.57 -1.11 21.50
C PHE A 650 19.31 -2.44 21.67
N GLU A 651 19.34 -3.30 20.65
CA GLU A 651 20.10 -4.55 20.68
C GLU A 651 21.61 -4.28 20.81
N VAL A 652 22.15 -3.32 20.07
CA VAL A 652 23.56 -2.89 20.19
C VAL A 652 23.84 -2.38 21.61
N ILE A 653 22.97 -1.52 22.15
CA ILE A 653 23.08 -0.98 23.51
C ILE A 653 23.00 -2.10 24.56
N LYS A 654 22.06 -3.04 24.42
CA LYS A 654 21.88 -4.18 25.32
C LYS A 654 23.11 -5.07 25.33
N ASN A 655 23.66 -5.39 24.16
CA ASN A 655 24.88 -6.18 24.03
C ASN A 655 26.08 -5.47 24.66
N TYR A 656 26.19 -4.15 24.51
CA TYR A 656 27.22 -3.34 25.15
C TYR A 656 27.08 -3.34 26.69
N ILE A 657 25.87 -3.15 27.23
CA ILE A 657 25.58 -3.19 28.68
C ILE A 657 25.90 -4.58 29.26
N LEU A 658 25.52 -5.67 28.57
CA LEU A 658 25.85 -7.04 28.97
C LEU A 658 27.37 -7.28 28.97
N SER A 659 28.08 -6.78 27.96
CA SER A 659 29.54 -6.89 27.88
C SER A 659 30.29 -6.11 28.96
N THR A 660 29.66 -5.06 29.52
CA THR A 660 30.21 -4.23 30.60
C THR A 660 29.79 -4.68 32.00
N GLY A 661 29.05 -5.79 32.12
CA GLY A 661 28.65 -6.40 33.39
C GLY A 661 27.57 -5.64 34.17
N LYS A 662 26.92 -4.63 33.56
CA LYS A 662 25.77 -3.93 34.14
C LYS A 662 24.49 -4.75 33.87
N LYS A 663 23.61 -4.90 34.87
CA LYS A 663 22.29 -5.54 34.66
C LYS A 663 21.45 -4.69 33.70
N SER A 664 20.78 -5.35 32.76
CA SER A 664 19.73 -4.74 31.93
C SER A 664 18.66 -4.11 32.83
N VAL A 665 18.37 -2.83 32.64
CA VAL A 665 17.36 -2.10 33.41
C VAL A 665 16.09 -2.01 32.55
N SER A 666 15.14 -2.93 32.76
CA SER A 666 13.80 -2.83 32.16
C SER A 666 13.03 -1.70 32.86
N LYS A 667 12.22 -0.94 32.10
CA LYS A 667 11.34 0.10 32.65
C LYS A 667 10.09 -0.45 33.35
N GLY A 668 9.81 -1.75 33.21
CA GLY A 668 8.64 -2.41 33.76
C GLY A 668 8.21 -3.60 32.90
N LYS A 669 7.47 -4.55 33.49
CA LYS A 669 6.87 -5.68 32.77
C LYS A 669 5.43 -5.37 32.40
N ILE A 670 5.01 -5.76 31.20
CA ILE A 670 3.64 -5.54 30.70
C ILE A 670 3.15 -6.82 30.04
N ILE A 671 1.92 -7.26 30.35
CA ILE A 671 1.26 -8.35 29.62
C ILE A 671 0.44 -7.76 28.48
N LEU A 672 0.48 -8.37 27.30
CA LEU A 672 -0.42 -8.07 26.19
C LEU A 672 -1.15 -9.33 25.73
N ALA A 673 -2.47 -9.22 25.52
CA ALA A 673 -3.29 -10.32 25.01
C ALA A 673 -4.41 -9.82 24.08
N THR A 674 -4.65 -10.55 22.99
CA THR A 674 -5.88 -10.42 22.21
C THR A 674 -6.89 -11.38 22.82
N VAL A 675 -8.06 -10.85 23.18
CA VAL A 675 -9.05 -11.53 24.04
C VAL A 675 -9.63 -12.79 23.39
N LYS A 676 -10.15 -13.70 24.22
CA LYS A 676 -10.76 -14.98 23.78
C LYS A 676 -11.77 -14.79 22.64
N GLY A 677 -11.68 -15.61 21.61
CA GLY A 677 -12.53 -15.56 20.42
C GLY A 677 -12.10 -14.50 19.40
N ASP A 678 -11.10 -13.68 19.70
CA ASP A 678 -10.53 -12.72 18.75
C ASP A 678 -9.17 -13.21 18.25
N ILE A 679 -9.05 -13.36 16.94
CA ILE A 679 -7.83 -13.81 16.27
C ILE A 679 -7.06 -12.67 15.60
N HIS A 680 -7.55 -11.44 15.72
CA HIS A 680 -6.93 -10.27 15.12
C HIS A 680 -5.92 -9.67 16.09
N ASP A 681 -4.65 -9.93 15.85
CA ASP A 681 -3.56 -9.56 16.75
C ASP A 681 -2.63 -8.50 16.19
N ILE A 682 -2.95 -7.93 15.03
CA ILE A 682 -2.15 -6.90 14.39
C ILE A 682 -1.98 -5.69 15.33
N GLY A 683 -3.08 -5.15 15.88
CA GLY A 683 -3.05 -4.03 16.81
C GLY A 683 -2.20 -4.32 18.05
N LYS A 684 -2.39 -5.48 18.69
CA LYS A 684 -1.59 -5.94 19.83
C LYS A 684 -0.10 -6.08 19.48
N ASN A 685 0.23 -6.65 18.32
CA ASN A 685 1.62 -6.83 17.88
C ASN A 685 2.30 -5.48 17.65
N ILE A 686 1.57 -4.47 17.16
CA ILE A 686 2.10 -3.10 17.05
C ILE A 686 2.36 -2.51 18.44
N VAL A 687 1.40 -2.62 19.37
CA VAL A 687 1.58 -2.16 20.76
C VAL A 687 2.76 -2.85 21.42
N LYS A 688 2.93 -4.15 21.22
CA LYS A 688 4.10 -4.92 21.68
C LYS A 688 5.39 -4.32 21.15
N VAL A 689 5.51 -4.20 19.83
CA VAL A 689 6.72 -3.67 19.19
C VAL A 689 7.03 -2.28 19.72
N LEU A 690 6.04 -1.41 19.86
CA LEU A 690 6.24 -0.08 20.43
C LEU A 690 6.70 -0.16 21.89
N LEU A 691 6.00 -0.87 22.78
CA LEU A 691 6.37 -0.97 24.19
C LEU A 691 7.78 -1.56 24.39
N GLU A 692 8.14 -2.60 23.64
CA GLU A 692 9.50 -3.15 23.64
C GLU A 692 10.52 -2.08 23.21
N ASN A 693 10.21 -1.27 22.20
CA ASN A 693 11.06 -0.16 21.74
C ASN A 693 11.13 1.01 22.72
N TYR A 694 10.18 1.16 23.64
CA TYR A 694 10.27 2.16 24.70
C TYR A 694 11.02 1.65 25.95
N GLY A 695 11.51 0.39 25.91
CA GLY A 695 12.33 -0.24 26.95
C GLY A 695 11.55 -1.04 27.99
N TYR A 696 10.32 -1.45 27.68
CA TYR A 696 9.50 -2.33 28.52
C TYR A 696 9.73 -3.81 28.19
N ASP A 697 9.56 -4.67 29.19
CA ASP A 697 9.59 -6.14 29.02
C ASP A 697 8.16 -6.63 28.79
N VAL A 698 7.86 -7.04 27.55
CA VAL A 698 6.49 -7.39 27.14
C VAL A 698 6.29 -8.91 27.12
N ILE A 699 5.38 -9.39 27.95
CA ILE A 699 4.90 -10.77 27.93
C ILE A 699 3.69 -10.84 27.01
N ASP A 700 3.93 -11.30 25.79
CA ASP A 700 2.90 -11.45 24.78
C ASP A 700 2.25 -12.84 24.86
N LEU A 701 0.98 -12.87 25.28
CA LEU A 701 0.19 -14.10 25.37
C LEU A 701 -0.41 -14.52 24.03
N GLY A 702 -0.26 -13.71 22.98
CA GLY A 702 -0.77 -13.98 21.65
C GLY A 702 -2.25 -13.63 21.51
N LYS A 703 -2.98 -14.47 20.79
CA LYS A 703 -4.37 -14.25 20.40
C LYS A 703 -5.27 -15.41 20.77
N ASP A 704 -6.57 -15.12 20.79
CA ASP A 704 -7.58 -16.08 21.25
C ASP A 704 -7.25 -16.58 22.66
N VAL A 705 -6.81 -15.65 23.52
CA VAL A 705 -6.24 -15.98 24.84
C VAL A 705 -7.36 -16.22 25.84
N ASP A 706 -7.31 -17.36 26.53
CA ASP A 706 -8.26 -17.68 27.59
C ASP A 706 -8.11 -16.73 28.79
N TYR A 707 -9.23 -16.40 29.43
CA TYR A 707 -9.28 -15.48 30.57
C TYR A 707 -8.34 -15.93 31.70
N GLN A 708 -8.29 -17.23 31.98
CA GLN A 708 -7.49 -17.79 33.06
C GLN A 708 -5.98 -17.66 32.76
N THR A 709 -5.58 -17.80 31.49
CA THR A 709 -4.19 -17.64 31.07
C THR A 709 -3.66 -16.23 31.38
N VAL A 710 -4.48 -15.19 31.23
CA VAL A 710 -4.09 -13.81 31.56
C VAL A 710 -3.88 -13.66 33.07
N VAL A 711 -4.78 -14.22 33.88
CA VAL A 711 -4.70 -14.18 35.35
C VAL A 711 -3.47 -14.93 35.85
N ASP A 712 -3.28 -16.16 35.40
CA ASP A 712 -2.16 -17.01 35.80
C ASP A 712 -0.83 -16.34 35.46
N CYS A 713 -0.71 -15.82 34.23
CA CYS A 713 0.50 -15.12 33.80
C CYS A 713 0.79 -13.87 34.65
N ALA A 714 -0.23 -13.08 35.01
CA ALA A 714 -0.06 -11.87 35.81
C ALA A 714 0.45 -12.19 37.21
N ILE A 715 -0.06 -13.25 37.83
CA ILE A 715 0.36 -13.71 39.17
C ILE A 715 1.75 -14.34 39.12
N GLU A 716 2.01 -15.24 38.16
CA GLU A 716 3.29 -15.96 38.06
C GLU A 716 4.49 -15.04 37.77
N ASN A 717 4.27 -13.96 37.01
CA ASN A 717 5.34 -13.08 36.55
C ASN A 717 5.44 -11.75 37.31
N ASP A 718 4.56 -11.54 38.30
CA ASP A 718 4.44 -10.31 39.11
C ASP A 718 4.27 -9.06 38.22
N VAL A 719 3.20 -9.07 37.40
CA VAL A 719 2.95 -8.02 36.40
C VAL A 719 1.78 -7.13 36.83
N HIS A 720 2.04 -5.83 36.92
CA HIS A 720 1.08 -4.83 37.39
C HIS A 720 0.42 -3.98 36.29
N LEU A 721 0.76 -4.20 35.01
CA LEU A 721 0.13 -3.53 33.87
C LEU A 721 -0.24 -4.55 32.79
N ILE A 722 -1.51 -4.59 32.40
CA ILE A 722 -2.06 -5.56 31.45
C ILE A 722 -2.79 -4.81 30.33
N GLY A 723 -2.45 -5.09 29.07
CA GLY A 723 -3.14 -4.57 27.89
C GLY A 723 -3.98 -5.64 27.20
N LEU A 724 -5.26 -5.35 26.97
CA LEU A 724 -6.20 -6.23 26.28
C LEU A 724 -6.64 -5.61 24.95
N SER A 725 -6.65 -6.42 23.88
CA SER A 725 -7.05 -5.98 22.54
C SER A 725 -8.25 -6.77 22.01
N ALA A 726 -9.19 -6.07 21.37
CA ALA A 726 -10.30 -6.65 20.61
C ALA A 726 -10.55 -5.87 19.31
N LEU A 727 -10.74 -6.56 18.19
CA LEU A 727 -11.09 -5.98 16.89
C LEU A 727 -12.54 -6.28 16.49
N MET A 728 -13.13 -7.36 16.98
CA MET A 728 -14.51 -7.73 16.65
C MET A 728 -15.48 -7.27 17.73
N THR A 729 -16.61 -6.70 17.34
CA THR A 729 -17.69 -6.33 18.29
C THR A 729 -18.18 -7.53 19.10
N THR A 730 -18.10 -8.73 18.51
CA THR A 730 -18.44 -10.00 19.16
C THR A 730 -17.51 -10.39 20.29
N THR A 731 -16.30 -9.83 20.39
CA THR A 731 -15.28 -10.24 21.37
C THR A 731 -15.16 -9.25 22.53
N LEU A 732 -15.96 -8.18 22.54
CA LEU A 732 -16.04 -7.23 23.64
C LEU A 732 -16.44 -7.91 24.96
N VAL A 733 -17.40 -8.84 24.95
CA VAL A 733 -17.81 -9.60 26.15
C VAL A 733 -16.66 -10.44 26.71
N SER A 734 -15.80 -10.99 25.85
CA SER A 734 -14.59 -11.70 26.27
C SER A 734 -13.62 -10.77 27.01
N MET A 735 -13.49 -9.53 26.55
CA MET A 735 -12.70 -8.50 27.25
C MET A 735 -13.26 -8.20 28.64
N GLU A 736 -14.58 -8.00 28.75
CA GLU A 736 -15.26 -7.78 30.02
C GLU A 736 -15.02 -8.95 31.00
N ASN A 737 -15.13 -10.18 30.51
CA ASN A 737 -14.90 -11.39 31.32
C ASN A 737 -13.46 -11.48 31.83
N THR A 738 -12.45 -11.14 31.01
CA THR A 738 -11.05 -11.07 31.46
C THR A 738 -10.87 -10.04 32.57
N VAL A 739 -11.44 -8.83 32.40
CA VAL A 739 -11.35 -7.76 33.41
C VAL A 739 -12.00 -8.20 34.72
N LYS A 740 -13.21 -8.77 34.66
CA LYS A 740 -13.90 -9.32 35.83
C LYS A 740 -13.07 -10.37 36.55
N LEU A 741 -12.50 -11.33 35.81
CA LEU A 741 -11.73 -12.42 36.39
C LEU A 741 -10.44 -11.93 37.08
N LEU A 742 -9.74 -10.95 36.50
CA LEU A 742 -8.58 -10.29 37.12
C LEU A 742 -8.93 -9.64 38.47
N ARG A 743 -10.10 -8.99 38.54
CA ARG A 743 -10.60 -8.36 39.79
C ARG A 743 -11.05 -9.39 40.82
N GLU A 744 -11.78 -10.43 40.40
CA GLU A 744 -12.24 -11.52 41.28
C GLU A 744 -11.08 -12.26 41.94
N ASN A 745 -9.96 -12.41 41.22
CA ASN A 745 -8.74 -13.02 41.75
C ASN A 745 -7.85 -12.04 42.53
N ASN A 746 -8.29 -10.79 42.76
CA ASN A 746 -7.54 -9.75 43.45
C ASN A 746 -6.12 -9.52 42.90
N VAL A 747 -5.94 -9.62 41.58
CA VAL A 747 -4.65 -9.35 40.95
C VAL A 747 -4.35 -7.85 41.05
N ASP A 748 -3.24 -7.50 41.69
CA ASP A 748 -2.79 -6.12 41.85
C ASP A 748 -2.25 -5.58 40.51
N CYS A 749 -3.14 -5.15 39.62
CA CYS A 749 -2.80 -4.67 38.30
C CYS A 749 -3.70 -3.54 37.81
N LYS A 750 -3.16 -2.75 36.90
CA LYS A 750 -3.89 -1.79 36.07
C LYS A 750 -4.14 -2.36 34.68
N ILE A 751 -5.32 -2.09 34.15
CA ILE A 751 -5.78 -2.68 32.89
C ILE A 751 -5.98 -1.58 31.86
N ILE A 752 -5.31 -1.73 30.72
CA ILE A 752 -5.47 -0.95 29.50
C ILE A 752 -6.33 -1.77 28.54
N VAL A 753 -7.34 -1.16 27.93
CA VAL A 753 -8.14 -1.77 26.86
C VAL A 753 -8.11 -0.94 25.60
N GLY A 754 -8.12 -1.60 24.44
CA GLY A 754 -8.15 -0.92 23.15
C GLY A 754 -8.46 -1.85 21.97
N GLY A 755 -8.52 -1.27 20.77
CA GLY A 755 -8.84 -1.97 19.53
C GLY A 755 -10.03 -1.34 18.80
N ALA A 756 -10.24 -1.71 17.53
CA ALA A 756 -11.04 -0.94 16.57
C ALA A 756 -12.52 -0.73 16.98
N VAL A 757 -13.04 -1.62 17.82
CA VAL A 757 -14.45 -1.61 18.29
C VAL A 757 -14.59 -1.16 19.74
N VAL A 758 -13.47 -0.84 20.42
CA VAL A 758 -13.45 -0.43 21.83
C VAL A 758 -13.57 1.08 21.93
N THR A 759 -14.35 1.56 22.88
CA THR A 759 -14.52 3.00 23.17
C THR A 759 -14.16 3.34 24.61
N ALA A 760 -13.94 4.63 24.90
CA ALA A 760 -13.68 5.10 26.26
C ALA A 760 -14.83 4.77 27.22
N ASP A 761 -16.08 4.95 26.78
CA ASP A 761 -17.28 4.63 27.56
C ASP A 761 -17.35 3.14 27.90
N TYR A 762 -17.03 2.27 26.93
CA TYR A 762 -16.99 0.83 27.15
C TYR A 762 -15.91 0.44 28.15
N ALA A 763 -14.71 1.04 28.05
CA ALA A 763 -13.61 0.79 28.99
C ALA A 763 -13.99 1.11 30.44
N GLU A 764 -14.67 2.24 30.67
CA GLU A 764 -15.16 2.62 31.99
C GLU A 764 -16.22 1.63 32.51
N GLN A 765 -17.16 1.23 31.65
CA GLN A 765 -18.23 0.31 32.00
C GLN A 765 -17.71 -1.06 32.49
N ILE A 766 -16.68 -1.61 31.84
CA ILE A 766 -16.13 -2.91 32.22
C ILE A 766 -15.13 -2.84 33.39
N GLY A 767 -14.83 -1.64 33.89
CA GLY A 767 -13.90 -1.44 35.02
C GLY A 767 -12.42 -1.52 34.64
N ALA A 768 -12.08 -1.22 33.37
CA ALA A 768 -10.70 -1.00 32.97
C ALA A 768 -10.18 0.33 33.55
N ASP A 769 -8.87 0.43 33.78
CA ASP A 769 -8.27 1.65 34.34
C ASP A 769 -7.94 2.68 33.27
N TYR A 770 -7.69 2.22 32.03
CA TYR A 770 -7.33 3.08 30.91
C TYR A 770 -7.95 2.57 29.60
N TYR A 771 -8.32 3.52 28.74
CA TYR A 771 -8.61 3.29 27.33
C TYR A 771 -7.45 3.83 26.49
N ALA A 772 -6.98 3.03 25.54
CA ALA A 772 -6.02 3.46 24.54
C ALA A 772 -6.67 3.41 23.16
N LYS A 773 -6.85 4.57 22.52
CA LYS A 773 -7.45 4.68 21.19
C LYS A 773 -6.53 4.15 20.10
N ASP A 774 -5.22 4.18 20.34
CA ASP A 774 -4.19 3.75 19.40
C ASP A 774 -2.95 3.18 20.14
N ALA A 775 -1.98 2.73 19.34
CA ALA A 775 -0.80 2.06 19.87
C ALA A 775 0.15 3.02 20.62
N LYS A 776 0.12 4.32 20.33
CA LYS A 776 0.95 5.33 20.99
C LYS A 776 0.39 5.67 22.36
N GLU A 777 -0.93 5.85 22.47
CA GLU A 777 -1.57 6.12 23.76
C GLU A 777 -1.31 4.98 24.78
N SER A 778 -1.18 3.74 24.31
CA SER A 778 -0.75 2.61 25.13
C SER A 778 0.64 2.81 25.75
N VAL A 779 1.58 3.40 25.00
CA VAL A 779 2.92 3.77 25.48
C VAL A 779 2.84 4.92 26.48
N ASP A 780 2.04 5.94 26.20
CA ASP A 780 1.89 7.11 27.09
C ASP A 780 1.30 6.70 28.45
N ILE A 781 0.33 5.78 28.44
CA ILE A 781 -0.22 5.18 29.67
C ILE A 781 0.85 4.40 30.42
N ALA A 782 1.64 3.57 29.74
CA ALA A 782 2.74 2.82 30.36
C ALA A 782 3.79 3.76 30.98
N ARG A 783 4.12 4.86 30.31
CA ARG A 783 5.05 5.91 30.80
C ARG A 783 4.52 6.52 32.10
N LYS A 784 3.25 6.92 32.10
CA LYS A 784 2.56 7.46 33.28
C LYS A 784 2.48 6.46 34.43
N PHE A 785 2.22 5.19 34.15
CA PHE A 785 2.07 4.15 35.16
C PHE A 785 3.40 3.83 35.87
N PHE A 786 4.48 3.64 35.11
CA PHE A 786 5.79 3.31 35.68
C PHE A 786 6.58 4.52 36.19
N GLY A 787 6.05 5.75 36.05
CA GLY A 787 6.61 6.96 36.65
C GLY A 787 7.91 7.44 35.99
N ASN A 788 8.06 7.25 34.68
CA ASN A 788 9.24 7.66 33.91
C ASN A 788 9.03 8.94 33.11
#